data_AF-A0A1E2VA20-F1
#
_entry.id   AF-A0A1E2VA20-F1
#
_cell.length_a   1.000
_cell.length_b   1.000
_cell.length_c   1.000
_cell.angle_alpha   90.00
_cell.angle_beta   90.00
_cell.angle_gamma   90.00
#
_symmetry.space_group_name_H-M   'P 1'
#
loop_
_entity.id
_entity.type
_entity.pdbx_description
1 polymer ?
#
loop_
_entity_poly.entity_id
_entity_poly.type
_entity_poly.pdbx_seq_one_letter_code
_entity_poly.pdbx_strand_id
1 'polypeptide(L)'
;MPMLRRRRWLLIALLLPLLLLLLAILSSNLWIPRLLTYLGQDWQVKVEQSDLQLWKGRWQLSGLQAGRSETPITLSRITLDWSWADLWRQRLSMGVQLGDIHLPLDPDALTLGGWTIAQWQAPLQAEQTAQGPTDQGTEVDTTPSNKWQFKLTGFELQQLAIELPKERWPEAPLLTPLSTGGWVSTHPNDPVPFHLTLLQHPEAYLDLQGEVRLATLKGSGDIKFHHLDLAPWLKKFTLPLEQGLLDGNLNVQTQWLAPSQQASVQIKSDLKLSQLSGHFPAPLQQAHLAQLRWQGQAQWTPQDNDVLQIQGRLSTQAFQNEISQWGAASWEGRSRWNGQTEAGLKSIDIDGVLTAHDLKTRYVVDQQPITGQLDTLHWAQHHASGTQEFSGSLRITGLKTTVTPAALSLNQIQIPHFQLTPESLDVDQMALEQLKVYPEDQDSALHQLDQVQLQQIQLNWVQHEAKVEGILLGAAHHELTLNAQNQLIPWQPWATQWQSQFNSDRQPQPAPTQPLQSDSTTAVTATENEATDNRTETAPWHWQVGRIQITAPWQIKLNNQALKRPWQTQLSIDKAHIGPLDSTQSPANFDIDARLDQEAHIQLTGQFQPRDRHTTLNADIKGLDAASITPYSETYAGLEINNGRFNVDVSLKQQGEAIEGRAIVDLYSLDAKPISEADASRLKRLLNMPVSSLIDVLEDDQRHIHLELPIHKTANSTNVGLSDVILLATRRAAEQATMFYLGQMLQPWATVYTVGKFAYNQTEKMLRVDLPPLAFTPATTALTSAHRQYLDQVTQVLNERHSLGLHLCAGIGQQEALLLTALADPAQATDKTKALIQALQPIEEARQNLDKAPKIKAEATASEWSRLRMQHARSALVDRGISPERLFFCTQPGQQQPQEESHLTIKLQD
;
A
#
# COMPACT_ATOMS: atom_id res chain seq x y z
N MET A 1 21.28 -104.69 -70.98
CA MET A 1 21.76 -103.56 -70.16
C MET A 1 21.33 -103.71 -68.69
N PRO A 2 22.08 -104.40 -67.81
CA PRO A 2 21.73 -104.49 -66.39
C PRO A 2 22.73 -103.82 -65.42
N MET A 3 23.80 -103.17 -65.91
CA MET A 3 24.88 -102.68 -65.03
C MET A 3 24.69 -101.26 -64.44
N LEU A 4 23.82 -100.42 -65.01
CA LEU A 4 23.59 -99.04 -64.51
C LEU A 4 22.62 -98.97 -63.31
N ARG A 5 21.69 -99.92 -63.17
CA ARG A 5 20.72 -99.94 -62.05
C ARG A 5 21.38 -100.39 -60.73
N ARG A 6 22.37 -101.29 -60.80
CA ARG A 6 23.11 -101.79 -59.63
C ARG A 6 24.05 -100.74 -59.01
N ARG A 7 24.61 -99.83 -59.82
CA ARG A 7 25.48 -98.72 -59.37
C ARG A 7 24.70 -97.61 -58.64
N ARG A 8 23.47 -97.31 -59.07
CA ARG A 8 22.56 -96.40 -58.35
C ARG A 8 22.08 -97.00 -57.02
N TRP A 9 21.75 -98.29 -56.96
CA TRP A 9 21.38 -98.95 -55.71
C TRP A 9 22.56 -99.12 -54.75
N LEU A 10 23.80 -99.29 -55.23
CA LEU A 10 25.01 -99.27 -54.39
C LEU A 10 25.33 -97.86 -53.88
N LEU A 11 25.21 -96.83 -54.72
CA LEU A 11 25.35 -95.44 -54.27
C LEU A 11 24.25 -95.06 -53.27
N ILE A 12 23.00 -95.47 -53.48
CA ILE A 12 21.92 -95.25 -52.51
C ILE A 12 22.15 -96.10 -51.24
N ALA A 13 22.58 -97.35 -51.33
CA ALA A 13 22.86 -98.19 -50.16
C ALA A 13 24.09 -97.73 -49.36
N LEU A 14 24.96 -96.89 -49.93
CA LEU A 14 26.14 -96.33 -49.26
C LEU A 14 25.91 -94.88 -48.81
N LEU A 15 25.15 -94.09 -49.58
CA LEU A 15 24.73 -92.75 -49.20
C LEU A 15 23.59 -92.74 -48.19
N LEU A 16 22.69 -93.74 -48.18
CA LEU A 16 21.60 -93.82 -47.21
C LEU A 16 22.09 -94.03 -45.77
N PRO A 17 23.01 -94.97 -45.45
CA PRO A 17 23.57 -95.07 -44.11
C PRO A 17 24.46 -93.86 -43.78
N LEU A 18 25.16 -93.27 -44.76
CA LEU A 18 25.92 -92.03 -44.54
C LEU A 18 24.99 -90.85 -44.21
N LEU A 19 23.87 -90.72 -44.92
CA LEU A 19 22.83 -89.70 -44.71
C LEU A 19 22.13 -89.95 -43.38
N LEU A 20 21.82 -91.21 -43.03
CA LEU A 20 21.24 -91.58 -41.74
C LEU A 20 22.20 -91.33 -40.59
N LEU A 21 23.50 -91.57 -40.78
CA LEU A 21 24.55 -91.25 -39.82
C LEU A 21 24.74 -89.75 -39.68
N LEU A 22 24.70 -89.01 -40.79
CA LEU A 22 24.76 -87.55 -40.81
C LEU A 22 23.52 -86.95 -40.12
N LEU A 23 22.32 -87.49 -40.39
CA LEU A 23 21.07 -87.13 -39.72
C LEU A 23 21.09 -87.49 -38.24
N ALA A 24 21.68 -88.63 -37.86
CA ALA A 24 21.85 -89.04 -36.47
C ALA A 24 22.85 -88.15 -35.72
N ILE A 25 23.94 -87.74 -36.37
CA ILE A 25 24.89 -86.76 -35.86
C ILE A 25 24.20 -85.41 -35.74
N LEU A 26 23.52 -84.92 -36.78
CA LEU A 26 22.76 -83.66 -36.80
C LEU A 26 21.72 -83.63 -35.67
N SER A 27 21.03 -84.74 -35.39
CA SER A 27 20.08 -84.86 -34.28
C SER A 27 20.73 -85.10 -32.91
N SER A 28 22.03 -85.38 -32.84
CA SER A 28 22.72 -85.59 -31.58
C SER A 28 23.00 -84.26 -30.88
N ASN A 29 22.71 -84.20 -29.58
CA ASN A 29 22.85 -82.97 -28.78
C ASN A 29 24.31 -82.52 -28.56
N LEU A 30 25.31 -83.17 -29.16
CA LEU A 30 26.74 -83.02 -28.84
C LEU A 30 27.49 -82.02 -29.72
N TRP A 31 27.07 -81.79 -30.96
CA TRP A 31 27.83 -80.97 -31.92
C TRP A 31 27.29 -79.54 -32.01
N ILE A 32 25.98 -79.33 -31.85
CA ILE A 32 25.33 -78.02 -31.97
C ILE A 32 25.88 -77.00 -30.96
N PRO A 33 26.01 -77.31 -29.66
CA PRO A 33 26.59 -76.36 -28.69
C PRO A 33 28.02 -75.94 -29.08
N ARG A 34 28.86 -76.91 -29.49
CA ARG A 34 30.26 -76.66 -29.89
C ARG A 34 30.36 -75.83 -31.17
N LEU A 35 29.49 -76.09 -32.14
CA LEU A 35 29.43 -75.32 -33.38
C LEU A 35 29.02 -73.87 -33.11
N LEU A 36 28.02 -73.66 -32.27
CA LEU A 36 27.56 -72.32 -31.89
C LEU A 36 28.65 -71.54 -31.12
N THR A 37 29.34 -72.18 -30.18
CA THR A 37 30.50 -71.58 -29.50
C THR A 37 31.66 -71.28 -30.46
N TYR A 38 31.90 -72.14 -31.46
CA TYR A 38 32.96 -71.94 -32.45
C TYR A 38 32.66 -70.83 -33.48
N LEU A 39 31.40 -70.69 -33.90
CA LEU A 39 30.97 -69.66 -34.85
C LEU A 39 30.96 -68.26 -34.24
N GLY A 40 30.85 -68.15 -32.91
CA GLY A 40 30.86 -66.88 -32.18
C GLY A 40 32.26 -66.35 -31.89
N GLN A 41 33.21 -66.32 -32.85
CA GLN A 41 34.63 -66.03 -32.54
C GLN A 41 34.89 -64.67 -31.83
N ASP A 42 33.97 -63.70 -31.94
CA ASP A 42 34.03 -62.40 -31.21
C ASP A 42 33.07 -62.33 -29.99
N TRP A 43 32.48 -63.47 -29.58
CA TRP A 43 31.35 -63.57 -28.64
C TRP A 43 31.54 -64.75 -27.68
N GLN A 44 31.33 -64.54 -26.38
CA GLN A 44 31.28 -65.65 -25.43
C GLN A 44 29.91 -66.31 -25.47
N VAL A 45 29.71 -67.25 -26.42
CA VAL A 45 28.45 -68.01 -26.55
C VAL A 45 28.61 -69.38 -25.89
N LYS A 46 27.89 -69.61 -24.79
CA LYS A 46 27.82 -70.90 -24.08
C LYS A 46 26.39 -71.43 -24.16
N VAL A 47 26.24 -72.71 -24.48
CA VAL A 47 24.94 -73.40 -24.52
C VAL A 47 25.06 -74.66 -23.69
N GLU A 48 24.17 -74.85 -22.73
CA GLU A 48 24.19 -76.04 -21.88
C GLU A 48 23.69 -77.28 -22.63
N GLN A 49 22.54 -77.16 -23.30
CA GLN A 49 21.90 -78.28 -24.01
C GLN A 49 21.19 -77.81 -25.28
N SER A 50 21.15 -78.69 -26.29
CA SER A 50 20.45 -78.47 -27.56
C SER A 50 19.73 -79.75 -27.97
N ASP A 51 18.41 -79.78 -27.99
CA ASP A 51 17.58 -80.89 -28.47
C ASP A 51 16.99 -80.56 -29.85
N LEU A 52 17.45 -81.25 -30.91
CA LEU A 52 16.98 -81.05 -32.28
C LEU A 52 16.03 -82.20 -32.70
N GLN A 53 14.73 -81.94 -32.66
CA GLN A 53 13.68 -82.85 -33.10
C GLN A 53 13.32 -82.56 -34.57
N LEU A 54 14.23 -82.91 -35.47
CA LEU A 54 14.19 -82.56 -36.90
C LEU A 54 12.85 -82.93 -37.59
N TRP A 55 12.27 -84.09 -37.28
CA TRP A 55 11.01 -84.56 -37.88
C TRP A 55 9.76 -83.81 -37.40
N LYS A 56 9.77 -83.34 -36.16
CA LYS A 56 8.69 -82.49 -35.63
C LYS A 56 8.86 -81.02 -36.03
N GLY A 57 9.99 -80.70 -36.65
CA GLY A 57 10.39 -79.35 -36.96
C GLY A 57 10.61 -78.52 -35.70
N ARG A 58 11.25 -79.08 -34.68
CA ARG A 58 11.47 -78.39 -33.40
C ARG A 58 12.95 -78.41 -33.03
N TRP A 59 13.49 -77.28 -32.61
CA TRP A 59 14.84 -77.15 -32.06
C TRP A 59 14.79 -76.40 -30.75
N GLN A 60 15.19 -77.04 -29.66
CA GLN A 60 15.19 -76.44 -28.33
C GLN A 60 16.62 -76.29 -27.82
N LEU A 61 17.00 -75.07 -27.43
CA LEU A 61 18.24 -74.74 -26.74
C LEU A 61 17.92 -74.43 -25.29
N SER A 62 18.77 -74.85 -24.36
CA SER A 62 18.63 -74.52 -22.93
C SER A 62 19.96 -73.98 -22.38
N GLY A 63 19.87 -73.04 -21.44
CA GLY A 63 21.02 -72.44 -20.77
C GLY A 63 21.96 -71.70 -21.73
N LEU A 64 21.40 -70.92 -22.67
CA LEU A 64 22.20 -70.09 -23.56
C LEU A 64 22.71 -68.86 -22.79
N GLN A 65 24.00 -68.60 -22.89
CA GLN A 65 24.66 -67.40 -22.40
C GLN A 65 25.40 -66.78 -23.57
N ALA A 66 25.16 -65.52 -23.89
CA ALA A 66 25.78 -64.84 -25.02
C ALA A 66 26.08 -63.37 -24.67
N GLY A 67 27.33 -62.94 -24.85
CA GLY A 67 27.71 -61.55 -24.60
C GLY A 67 29.16 -61.23 -24.97
N ARG A 68 29.45 -59.92 -25.00
CA ARG A 68 30.81 -59.38 -25.18
C ARG A 68 31.41 -58.81 -23.90
N SER A 69 30.61 -58.64 -22.85
CA SER A 69 31.01 -58.17 -21.52
C SER A 69 31.13 -59.33 -20.51
N GLU A 70 31.63 -59.02 -19.31
CA GLU A 70 31.68 -59.96 -18.17
C GLU A 70 30.27 -60.34 -17.64
N THR A 71 29.23 -59.64 -18.11
CA THR A 71 27.82 -59.85 -17.77
C THR A 71 27.03 -60.28 -19.02
N PRO A 72 27.13 -61.55 -19.45
CA PRO A 72 26.47 -62.02 -20.66
C PRO A 72 24.94 -62.07 -20.49
N ILE A 73 24.21 -61.93 -21.59
CA ILE A 73 22.76 -62.18 -21.64
C ILE A 73 22.55 -63.67 -21.40
N THR A 74 21.70 -64.04 -20.45
CA THR A 74 21.37 -65.45 -20.19
C THR A 74 19.91 -65.74 -20.54
N LEU A 75 19.69 -66.91 -21.14
CA LEU A 75 18.43 -67.39 -21.70
C LEU A 75 18.25 -68.83 -21.22
N SER A 76 17.25 -69.10 -20.37
CA SER A 76 17.05 -70.44 -19.82
C SER A 76 16.60 -71.44 -20.88
N ARG A 77 15.79 -70.99 -21.85
CA ARG A 77 15.30 -71.83 -22.96
C ARG A 77 14.97 -71.03 -24.21
N ILE A 78 15.31 -71.56 -25.39
CA ILE A 78 14.82 -71.11 -26.71
C ILE A 78 14.22 -72.31 -27.43
N THR A 79 12.95 -72.26 -27.80
CA THR A 79 12.34 -73.28 -28.68
C THR A 79 12.03 -72.65 -30.02
N LEU A 80 12.55 -73.26 -31.09
CA LEU A 80 12.32 -72.90 -32.49
C LEU A 80 11.48 -74.00 -33.14
N ASP A 81 10.25 -73.67 -33.47
CA ASP A 81 9.32 -74.57 -34.17
C ASP A 81 9.16 -74.13 -35.62
N TRP A 82 9.20 -75.07 -36.56
CA TRP A 82 8.95 -74.84 -37.98
C TRP A 82 8.01 -75.89 -38.58
N SER A 83 7.21 -75.46 -39.55
CA SER A 83 6.30 -76.34 -40.27
C SER A 83 6.93 -76.83 -41.57
N TRP A 84 7.11 -78.15 -41.69
CA TRP A 84 7.56 -78.76 -42.94
C TRP A 84 6.57 -78.47 -44.09
N ALA A 85 5.27 -78.43 -43.83
CA ALA A 85 4.25 -78.13 -44.83
C ALA A 85 4.36 -76.70 -45.38
N ASP A 86 4.78 -75.74 -44.55
CA ASP A 86 5.00 -74.35 -44.97
C ASP A 86 6.30 -74.22 -45.78
N LEU A 87 7.38 -74.89 -45.36
CA LEU A 87 8.66 -74.92 -46.08
C LEU A 87 8.49 -75.39 -47.54
N TRP A 88 7.67 -76.43 -47.77
CA TRP A 88 7.34 -76.92 -49.11
C TRP A 88 6.53 -75.93 -49.96
N ARG A 89 5.86 -74.96 -49.33
CA ARG A 89 5.13 -73.86 -49.99
C ARG A 89 5.97 -72.59 -50.13
N GLN A 90 7.30 -72.69 -49.95
CA GLN A 90 8.23 -71.55 -49.89
C GLN A 90 7.86 -70.52 -48.80
N ARG A 91 7.24 -71.00 -47.72
CA ARG A 91 6.91 -70.20 -46.54
C ARG A 91 7.71 -70.69 -45.36
N LEU A 92 8.49 -69.82 -44.71
CA LEU A 92 9.16 -70.16 -43.47
C LEU A 92 8.33 -69.66 -42.30
N SER A 93 7.52 -70.56 -41.72
CA SER A 93 6.78 -70.30 -40.48
C SER A 93 7.63 -70.69 -39.28
N MET A 94 7.96 -69.74 -38.40
CA MET A 94 8.79 -69.97 -37.20
C MET A 94 8.06 -69.55 -35.93
N GLY A 95 7.95 -70.45 -34.95
CA GLY A 95 7.56 -70.13 -33.58
C GLY A 95 8.79 -70.03 -32.69
N VAL A 96 8.91 -68.97 -31.88
CA VAL A 96 10.01 -68.75 -30.95
C VAL A 96 9.44 -68.65 -29.53
N GLN A 97 9.84 -69.54 -28.64
CA GLN A 97 9.51 -69.43 -27.21
C GLN A 97 10.79 -69.18 -26.41
N LEU A 98 10.83 -68.11 -25.62
CA LEU A 98 11.95 -67.75 -24.76
C LEU A 98 11.56 -67.91 -23.29
N GLY A 99 12.32 -68.72 -22.55
CA GLY A 99 12.21 -68.90 -21.10
C GLY A 99 13.29 -68.11 -20.36
N ASP A 100 12.90 -67.51 -19.23
CA ASP A 100 13.72 -66.83 -18.21
C ASP A 100 14.95 -66.11 -18.77
N ILE A 101 14.70 -64.94 -19.37
CA ILE A 101 15.75 -64.06 -19.87
C ILE A 101 16.26 -63.18 -18.73
N HIS A 102 17.57 -63.16 -18.53
CA HIS A 102 18.22 -62.24 -17.63
C HIS A 102 19.06 -61.23 -18.42
N LEU A 103 18.71 -59.96 -18.32
CA LEU A 103 19.37 -58.84 -19.01
C LEU A 103 20.09 -57.93 -17.99
N PRO A 104 21.42 -58.02 -17.88
CA PRO A 104 22.20 -57.05 -17.11
C PRO A 104 22.38 -55.74 -17.91
N LEU A 105 22.08 -54.60 -17.29
CA LEU A 105 22.30 -53.27 -17.86
C LEU A 105 23.60 -52.64 -17.33
N ASP A 106 24.47 -52.19 -18.25
CA ASP A 106 25.66 -51.39 -17.91
C ASP A 106 25.30 -49.88 -17.85
N PRO A 107 25.49 -49.20 -16.70
CA PRO A 107 25.04 -47.83 -16.46
C PRO A 107 25.77 -46.74 -17.25
N ASP A 108 27.00 -46.98 -17.72
CA ASP A 108 27.84 -45.94 -18.33
C ASP A 108 27.74 -45.93 -19.86
N ALA A 109 27.27 -47.03 -20.46
CA ALA A 109 27.25 -47.20 -21.91
C ALA A 109 25.84 -47.45 -22.51
N LEU A 110 24.79 -47.60 -21.68
CA LEU A 110 23.45 -48.03 -22.13
C LEU A 110 23.52 -49.30 -23.00
N THR A 111 24.43 -50.22 -22.65
CA THR A 111 24.66 -51.44 -23.41
C THR A 111 23.99 -52.65 -22.78
N LEU A 112 23.31 -53.46 -23.59
CA LEU A 112 22.73 -54.75 -23.21
C LEU A 112 23.71 -55.87 -23.58
N GLY A 113 24.37 -56.50 -22.60
CA GLY A 113 25.36 -57.56 -22.86
C GLY A 113 26.52 -57.14 -23.80
N GLY A 114 26.84 -55.84 -23.83
CA GLY A 114 27.84 -55.22 -24.71
C GLY A 114 27.31 -54.68 -26.04
N TRP A 115 25.99 -54.63 -26.26
CA TRP A 115 25.38 -54.06 -27.47
C TRP A 115 24.89 -52.63 -27.25
N THR A 116 25.21 -51.69 -28.15
CA THR A 116 24.49 -50.41 -28.22
C THR A 116 23.25 -50.56 -29.11
N ILE A 117 22.15 -49.87 -28.80
CA ILE A 117 20.90 -49.95 -29.56
C ILE A 117 21.12 -49.63 -31.06
N ALA A 118 22.10 -48.79 -31.39
CA ALA A 118 22.48 -48.46 -32.77
C ALA A 118 23.03 -49.67 -33.57
N GLN A 119 23.60 -50.68 -32.92
CA GLN A 119 24.18 -51.87 -33.57
C GLN A 119 23.12 -52.88 -34.04
N TRP A 120 21.88 -52.77 -33.57
CA TRP A 120 20.75 -53.63 -34.01
C TRP A 120 20.28 -53.34 -35.46
N GLN A 121 20.69 -52.23 -36.08
CA GLN A 121 20.24 -51.84 -37.43
C GLN A 121 20.79 -52.71 -38.57
N ALA A 122 21.88 -53.45 -38.33
CA ALA A 122 22.66 -54.11 -39.38
C ALA A 122 21.92 -55.17 -40.24
N PRO A 123 20.90 -55.93 -39.77
CA PRO A 123 20.28 -56.96 -40.61
C PRO A 123 19.06 -56.50 -41.43
N LEU A 124 18.42 -55.38 -41.09
CA LEU A 124 17.11 -54.99 -41.65
C LEU A 124 17.20 -54.10 -42.90
N GLN A 125 18.38 -53.57 -43.24
CA GLN A 125 18.55 -52.64 -44.38
C GLN A 125 18.88 -53.34 -45.71
N ALA A 126 19.05 -54.66 -45.73
CA ALA A 126 19.34 -55.41 -46.95
C ALA A 126 18.08 -55.71 -47.77
N GLU A 127 17.45 -54.66 -48.35
CA GLU A 127 16.63 -54.67 -49.59
C GLU A 127 15.74 -53.40 -49.65
N GLN A 128 16.33 -52.20 -49.64
CA GLN A 128 15.66 -51.00 -50.14
C GLN A 128 16.61 -50.14 -50.97
N THR A 129 17.07 -50.70 -52.08
CA THR A 129 17.55 -49.91 -53.23
C THR A 129 16.66 -50.25 -54.43
N ALA A 130 15.49 -49.63 -54.47
CA ALA A 130 14.75 -49.47 -55.71
C ALA A 130 14.12 -48.08 -55.70
N GLN A 131 14.71 -47.19 -56.51
CA GLN A 131 14.14 -45.91 -56.88
C GLN A 131 12.73 -46.14 -57.44
N GLY A 132 11.76 -45.36 -56.97
CA GLY A 132 10.38 -45.48 -57.41
C GLY A 132 10.19 -45.10 -58.89
N PRO A 133 9.08 -45.53 -59.49
CA PRO A 133 8.51 -44.81 -60.61
C PRO A 133 7.14 -44.21 -60.25
N THR A 134 6.94 -43.03 -60.82
CA THR A 134 5.71 -42.26 -61.01
C THR A 134 4.50 -43.09 -61.41
N ASP A 135 3.34 -42.62 -60.95
CA ASP A 135 1.98 -43.00 -61.32
C ASP A 135 1.80 -43.29 -62.82
N GLN A 136 1.19 -44.44 -63.13
CA GLN A 136 -0.13 -44.52 -63.76
C GLN A 136 -0.59 -45.98 -63.81
N GLY A 137 -1.86 -46.20 -63.53
CA GLY A 137 -2.45 -47.51 -63.34
C GLY A 137 -2.45 -48.40 -64.58
N THR A 138 -2.31 -49.70 -64.35
CA THR A 138 -3.04 -50.74 -65.09
C THR A 138 -2.95 -52.07 -64.34
N GLU A 139 -3.95 -52.88 -64.60
CA GLU A 139 -4.39 -54.10 -63.96
C GLU A 139 -3.36 -55.24 -64.03
N VAL A 140 -3.21 -55.93 -62.88
CA VAL A 140 -2.80 -57.34 -62.67
C VAL A 140 -1.93 -57.99 -63.73
N ASP A 141 -0.64 -58.15 -63.41
CA ASP A 141 0.16 -59.28 -63.88
C ASP A 141 0.79 -59.99 -62.67
N THR A 142 0.18 -61.10 -62.27
CA THR A 142 0.67 -62.00 -61.23
C THR A 142 1.80 -62.86 -61.80
N THR A 143 3.00 -62.31 -61.88
CA THR A 143 4.20 -63.15 -61.82
C THR A 143 4.44 -63.50 -60.35
N PRO A 144 4.45 -64.79 -59.94
CA PRO A 144 4.77 -65.13 -58.57
C PRO A 144 6.24 -64.75 -58.34
N SER A 145 6.48 -63.66 -57.59
CA SER A 145 7.81 -63.40 -57.08
C SER A 145 8.18 -64.63 -56.25
N ASN A 146 9.21 -65.34 -56.68
CA ASN A 146 9.79 -66.52 -56.03
C ASN A 146 10.54 -66.09 -54.75
N LYS A 147 9.95 -65.17 -53.98
CA LYS A 147 10.49 -64.59 -52.75
C LYS A 147 9.90 -65.38 -51.60
N TRP A 148 10.79 -66.03 -50.84
CA TRP A 148 10.47 -66.67 -49.59
C TRP A 148 9.59 -65.76 -48.71
N GLN A 149 8.45 -66.28 -48.26
CA GLN A 149 7.59 -65.57 -47.31
C GLN A 149 7.95 -66.04 -45.90
N PHE A 150 8.49 -65.14 -45.08
CA PHE A 150 8.82 -65.41 -43.69
C PHE A 150 7.62 -65.04 -42.81
N LYS A 151 7.16 -65.97 -41.98
CA LYS A 151 6.03 -65.81 -41.05
C LYS A 151 6.49 -66.16 -39.64
N LEU A 152 6.44 -65.22 -38.70
CA LEU A 152 6.64 -65.54 -37.30
C LEU A 152 5.29 -65.97 -36.72
N THR A 153 5.12 -67.26 -36.45
CA THR A 153 3.83 -67.83 -36.02
C THR A 153 3.50 -67.59 -34.56
N GLY A 154 4.49 -67.22 -33.75
CA GLY A 154 4.35 -66.91 -32.34
C GLY A 154 5.69 -66.53 -31.74
N PHE A 155 5.74 -65.44 -30.98
CA PHE A 155 6.81 -65.16 -30.01
C PHE A 155 6.18 -65.18 -28.62
N GLU A 156 6.73 -65.97 -27.70
CA GLU A 156 6.22 -66.08 -26.33
C GLU A 156 7.40 -65.93 -25.37
N LEU A 157 7.34 -64.90 -24.52
CA LEU A 157 8.32 -64.62 -23.49
C LEU A 157 7.70 -64.91 -22.12
N GLN A 158 8.25 -65.91 -21.41
CA GLN A 158 7.66 -66.45 -20.18
C GLN A 158 8.11 -65.72 -18.91
N GLN A 159 9.38 -65.29 -18.83
CA GLN A 159 9.93 -64.48 -17.74
C GLN A 159 11.06 -63.59 -18.28
N LEU A 160 11.08 -62.31 -17.87
CA LEU A 160 12.12 -61.34 -18.19
C LEU A 160 12.57 -60.65 -16.89
N ALA A 161 13.83 -60.84 -16.51
CA ALA A 161 14.47 -60.16 -15.39
C ALA A 161 15.48 -59.14 -15.94
N ILE A 162 15.28 -57.87 -15.61
CA ILE A 162 16.20 -56.79 -15.96
C ILE A 162 16.92 -56.35 -14.68
N GLU A 163 18.24 -56.51 -14.61
CA GLU A 163 19.01 -56.02 -13.47
C GLU A 163 19.34 -54.54 -13.68
N LEU A 164 18.79 -53.69 -12.79
CA LEU A 164 19.09 -52.27 -12.74
C LEU A 164 20.30 -52.01 -11.81
N PRO A 165 21.15 -51.02 -12.14
CA PRO A 165 22.37 -50.72 -11.38
C PRO A 165 22.06 -50.26 -9.95
N LYS A 166 22.69 -50.91 -8.97
CA LYS A 166 22.48 -50.66 -7.53
C LYS A 166 22.88 -49.25 -7.11
N GLU A 167 23.82 -48.58 -7.79
CA GLU A 167 24.14 -47.18 -7.50
C GLU A 167 22.97 -46.22 -7.84
N ARG A 168 22.20 -46.51 -8.90
CA ARG A 168 21.02 -45.71 -9.29
C ARG A 168 19.71 -46.18 -8.64
N TRP A 169 19.66 -47.39 -8.08
CA TRP A 169 18.45 -48.01 -7.52
C TRP A 169 18.77 -48.73 -6.18
N PRO A 170 18.64 -48.05 -5.02
CA PRO A 170 19.21 -48.50 -3.74
C PRO A 170 18.54 -49.76 -3.15
N GLU A 171 17.28 -50.02 -3.52
CA GLU A 171 16.61 -51.31 -3.32
C GLU A 171 16.37 -51.86 -4.72
N ALA A 172 17.04 -52.96 -5.09
CA ALA A 172 16.85 -53.57 -6.40
C ALA A 172 15.39 -54.05 -6.48
N PRO A 173 14.52 -53.45 -7.32
CA PRO A 173 13.16 -53.93 -7.44
C PRO A 173 13.23 -55.39 -7.90
N LEU A 174 12.60 -56.28 -7.12
CA LEU A 174 12.56 -57.70 -7.45
C LEU A 174 11.53 -57.89 -8.58
N LEU A 175 11.95 -57.59 -9.81
CA LEU A 175 11.14 -57.74 -11.01
C LEU A 175 10.77 -59.21 -11.18
N THR A 176 9.49 -59.53 -10.95
CA THR A 176 8.89 -60.86 -11.08
C THR A 176 7.79 -60.83 -12.16
N PRO A 177 7.47 -61.98 -12.78
CA PRO A 177 7.63 -62.18 -14.22
C PRO A 177 6.57 -61.56 -15.13
N LEU A 178 7.07 -61.17 -16.30
CA LEU A 178 6.35 -60.76 -17.49
C LEU A 178 5.55 -61.92 -18.13
N SER A 179 4.22 -61.84 -18.20
CA SER A 179 3.44 -62.68 -19.12
C SER A 179 3.16 -61.91 -20.40
N THR A 180 3.84 -62.26 -21.49
CA THR A 180 3.49 -61.70 -22.81
C THR A 180 2.39 -62.52 -23.46
N GLY A 181 1.34 -61.88 -23.96
CA GLY A 181 0.40 -62.50 -24.90
C GLY A 181 1.13 -62.81 -26.21
N GLY A 182 0.82 -63.96 -26.84
CA GLY A 182 1.53 -64.44 -28.03
C GLY A 182 1.52 -63.43 -29.20
N TRP A 183 2.72 -63.14 -29.73
CA TRP A 183 2.92 -62.13 -30.76
C TRP A 183 2.79 -62.79 -32.13
N VAL A 184 1.86 -62.34 -32.99
CA VAL A 184 1.70 -62.87 -34.35
C VAL A 184 1.73 -61.71 -35.35
N SER A 185 2.76 -61.65 -36.19
CA SER A 185 2.89 -60.66 -37.26
C SER A 185 3.07 -61.37 -38.61
N THR A 186 2.37 -60.88 -39.64
CA THR A 186 2.36 -61.47 -40.99
C THR A 186 3.29 -60.76 -41.97
N HIS A 187 3.65 -59.49 -41.71
CA HIS A 187 4.57 -58.67 -42.51
C HIS A 187 5.52 -57.82 -41.65
N PRO A 188 6.74 -57.49 -42.14
CA PRO A 188 7.73 -56.70 -41.39
C PRO A 188 7.27 -55.31 -40.92
N ASN A 189 6.23 -54.77 -41.57
CA ASN A 189 5.68 -53.44 -41.29
C ASN A 189 4.35 -53.48 -40.51
N ASP A 190 3.84 -54.68 -40.20
CA ASP A 190 2.63 -54.82 -39.40
C ASP A 190 2.88 -54.33 -37.96
N PRO A 191 1.93 -53.62 -37.34
CA PRO A 191 2.04 -53.25 -35.95
C PRO A 191 2.01 -54.50 -35.07
N VAL A 192 2.96 -54.58 -34.14
CA VAL A 192 3.09 -55.71 -33.22
C VAL A 192 2.64 -55.25 -31.84
N PRO A 193 1.51 -55.74 -31.32
CA PRO A 193 1.05 -55.36 -29.99
C PRO A 193 1.97 -55.97 -28.92
N PHE A 194 2.23 -55.20 -27.88
CA PHE A 194 2.96 -55.64 -26.70
C PHE A 194 2.17 -55.28 -25.44
N HIS A 195 2.28 -56.13 -24.43
CA HIS A 195 1.74 -55.89 -23.09
C HIS A 195 2.80 -56.36 -22.07
N LEU A 196 3.22 -55.47 -21.18
CA LEU A 196 4.26 -55.71 -20.18
C LEU A 196 3.80 -55.11 -18.84
N THR A 197 3.66 -55.93 -17.82
CA THR A 197 3.43 -55.45 -16.45
C THR A 197 4.71 -55.59 -15.63
N LEU A 198 5.14 -54.49 -15.01
CA LEU A 198 6.33 -54.38 -14.17
C LEU A 198 5.88 -54.20 -12.71
N LEU A 199 6.12 -55.20 -11.86
CA LEU A 199 5.70 -55.23 -10.46
C LEU A 199 6.84 -54.77 -9.54
N GLN A 200 6.58 -53.77 -8.69
CA GLN A 200 7.50 -53.34 -7.62
C GLN A 200 7.05 -53.89 -6.26
N HIS A 201 5.73 -53.99 -6.02
CA HIS A 201 5.08 -54.55 -4.82
C HIS A 201 3.72 -55.19 -5.25
N PRO A 202 3.10 -56.11 -4.48
CA PRO A 202 1.78 -56.69 -4.85
C PRO A 202 0.68 -55.66 -5.15
N GLU A 203 0.79 -54.46 -4.59
CA GLU A 203 -0.16 -53.36 -4.80
C GLU A 203 0.40 -52.24 -5.70
N ALA A 204 1.69 -52.29 -6.09
CA ALA A 204 2.38 -51.27 -6.87
C ALA A 204 2.96 -51.84 -8.17
N TYR A 205 2.37 -51.51 -9.31
CA TYR A 205 2.79 -52.00 -10.61
C TYR A 205 2.63 -50.96 -11.72
N LEU A 206 3.41 -51.16 -12.77
CA LEU A 206 3.41 -50.36 -13.98
C LEU A 206 2.96 -51.25 -15.15
N ASP A 207 1.95 -50.83 -15.88
CA ASP A 207 1.34 -51.59 -16.96
C ASP A 207 1.59 -50.90 -18.30
N LEU A 208 2.36 -51.53 -19.17
CA LEU A 208 2.74 -51.04 -20.49
C LEU A 208 1.95 -51.81 -21.53
N GLN A 209 1.19 -51.13 -22.36
CA GLN A 209 0.53 -51.73 -23.52
C GLN A 209 0.81 -50.88 -24.75
N GLY A 210 0.96 -51.46 -25.93
CA GLY A 210 1.17 -50.65 -27.13
C GLY A 210 1.38 -51.47 -28.37
N GLU A 211 1.79 -50.80 -29.44
CA GLU A 211 2.13 -51.38 -30.73
C GLU A 211 3.47 -50.83 -31.20
N VAL A 212 4.34 -51.69 -31.72
CA VAL A 212 5.60 -51.31 -32.35
C VAL A 212 5.66 -51.84 -33.77
N ARG A 213 6.07 -51.00 -34.72
CA ARG A 213 6.41 -51.39 -36.10
C ARG A 213 7.91 -51.54 -36.19
N LEU A 214 8.39 -52.78 -36.30
CA LEU A 214 9.81 -53.13 -36.25
C LEU A 214 10.61 -52.57 -37.43
N ALA A 215 10.04 -52.53 -38.64
CA ALA A 215 10.74 -52.03 -39.83
C ALA A 215 10.99 -50.51 -39.81
N THR A 216 10.06 -49.71 -39.26
CA THR A 216 10.20 -48.25 -39.18
C THR A 216 10.62 -47.76 -37.80
N LEU A 217 10.78 -48.65 -36.83
CA LEU A 217 10.96 -48.31 -35.41
C LEU A 217 9.93 -47.30 -34.90
N LYS A 218 8.68 -47.35 -35.39
CA LYS A 218 7.61 -46.46 -34.93
C LYS A 218 6.80 -47.19 -33.88
N GLY A 219 6.57 -46.57 -32.73
CA GLY A 219 5.85 -47.20 -31.64
C GLY A 219 4.92 -46.24 -30.94
N SER A 220 3.77 -46.75 -30.51
CA SER A 220 2.84 -46.04 -29.63
C SER A 220 2.39 -46.97 -28.52
N GLY A 221 2.26 -46.48 -27.31
CA GLY A 221 1.75 -47.27 -26.20
C GLY A 221 1.23 -46.42 -25.06
N ASP A 222 0.48 -47.05 -24.17
CA ASP A 222 0.06 -46.52 -22.87
C ASP A 222 0.92 -47.13 -21.78
N ILE A 223 1.29 -46.30 -20.81
CA ILE A 223 1.99 -46.68 -19.59
C ILE A 223 1.08 -46.28 -18.43
N LYS A 224 0.48 -47.24 -17.74
CA LYS A 224 -0.33 -46.99 -16.55
C LYS A 224 0.50 -47.25 -15.30
N PHE A 225 0.40 -46.34 -14.35
CA PHE A 225 1.02 -46.45 -13.03
C PHE A 225 -0.09 -46.73 -12.02
N HIS A 226 0.07 -47.79 -11.23
CA HIS A 226 -0.82 -48.13 -10.13
C HIS A 226 -0.04 -48.11 -8.82
N HIS A 227 -0.37 -47.15 -7.94
CA HIS A 227 0.14 -46.98 -6.57
C HIS A 227 1.67 -47.07 -6.44
N LEU A 228 2.40 -46.38 -7.32
CA LEU A 228 3.85 -46.39 -7.31
C LEU A 228 4.38 -45.46 -6.19
N ASP A 229 5.06 -46.01 -5.18
CA ASP A 229 5.72 -45.21 -4.14
C ASP A 229 6.96 -44.50 -4.69
N LEU A 230 6.91 -43.16 -4.69
CA LEU A 230 7.98 -42.31 -5.18
C LEU A 230 9.02 -41.95 -4.12
N ALA A 231 8.78 -42.20 -2.83
CA ALA A 231 9.71 -41.79 -1.77
C ALA A 231 11.14 -42.36 -1.98
N PRO A 232 11.34 -43.63 -2.38
CA PRO A 232 12.67 -44.17 -2.70
C PRO A 232 13.35 -43.46 -3.88
N TRP A 233 12.57 -43.01 -4.86
CA TRP A 233 13.04 -42.37 -6.08
C TRP A 233 13.44 -40.91 -5.83
N LEU A 234 12.69 -40.21 -4.97
CA LEU A 234 12.86 -38.78 -4.70
C LEU A 234 13.98 -38.47 -3.70
N LYS A 235 14.38 -39.43 -2.84
CA LYS A 235 15.53 -39.30 -1.92
C LYS A 235 16.83 -38.85 -2.60
N LYS A 236 17.01 -39.17 -3.89
CA LYS A 236 18.21 -38.82 -4.67
C LYS A 236 18.28 -37.36 -5.09
N PHE A 237 17.16 -36.67 -5.13
CA PHE A 237 17.09 -35.25 -5.46
C PHE A 237 17.31 -34.35 -4.24
N THR A 238 17.81 -34.91 -3.12
CA THR A 238 17.95 -34.22 -1.83
C THR A 238 16.63 -33.62 -1.30
N LEU A 239 15.49 -34.11 -1.80
CA LEU A 239 14.18 -33.68 -1.36
C LEU A 239 13.77 -34.49 -0.12
N PRO A 240 13.46 -33.85 1.01
CA PRO A 240 13.10 -34.51 2.25
C PRO A 240 11.62 -34.95 2.25
N LEU A 241 11.26 -35.83 1.31
CA LEU A 241 9.90 -36.38 1.14
C LEU A 241 9.80 -37.75 1.84
N GLU A 242 8.74 -37.95 2.61
CA GLU A 242 8.54 -39.19 3.39
C GLU A 242 7.45 -40.10 2.82
N GLN A 243 6.39 -39.54 2.21
CA GLN A 243 5.30 -40.30 1.60
C GLN A 243 4.87 -39.66 0.26
N GLY A 244 4.58 -40.47 -0.76
CA GLY A 244 4.05 -40.02 -2.04
C GLY A 244 3.70 -41.16 -2.99
N LEU A 245 2.42 -41.28 -3.37
CA LEU A 245 1.91 -42.34 -4.26
C LEU A 245 1.54 -41.78 -5.63
N LEU A 246 2.15 -42.32 -6.69
CA LEU A 246 1.85 -41.97 -8.08
C LEU A 246 0.90 -42.98 -8.72
N ASP A 247 -0.23 -42.48 -9.19
CA ASP A 247 -1.15 -43.16 -10.10
C ASP A 247 -1.23 -42.35 -11.41
N GLY A 248 -1.41 -43.00 -12.54
CA GLY A 248 -1.56 -42.25 -13.78
C GLY A 248 -1.60 -43.08 -15.03
N ASN A 249 -1.90 -42.42 -16.15
CA ASN A 249 -1.78 -43.01 -17.47
C ASN A 249 -0.98 -42.06 -18.37
N LEU A 250 0.04 -42.60 -19.01
CA LEU A 250 0.99 -41.92 -19.86
C LEU A 250 0.94 -42.59 -21.23
N ASN A 251 0.27 -41.96 -22.19
CA ASN A 251 0.31 -42.36 -23.58
C ASN A 251 1.58 -41.79 -24.24
N VAL A 252 2.43 -42.66 -24.77
CA VAL A 252 3.67 -42.30 -25.45
C VAL A 252 3.54 -42.65 -26.92
N GLN A 253 3.71 -41.65 -27.78
CA GLN A 253 3.81 -41.83 -29.23
C GLN A 253 5.21 -41.43 -29.68
N THR A 254 5.92 -42.38 -30.27
CA THR A 254 7.29 -42.20 -30.72
C THR A 254 7.37 -42.36 -32.22
N GLN A 255 8.09 -41.44 -32.86
CA GLN A 255 8.45 -41.56 -34.25
C GLN A 255 9.95 -41.41 -34.39
N TRP A 256 10.58 -42.48 -34.86
CA TRP A 256 11.99 -42.54 -35.14
C TRP A 256 12.16 -42.54 -36.67
N LEU A 257 12.95 -41.61 -37.18
CA LEU A 257 13.36 -41.56 -38.59
C LEU A 257 14.84 -41.96 -38.68
N ALA A 258 15.34 -42.24 -39.89
CA ALA A 258 16.69 -42.73 -40.15
C ALA A 258 17.77 -41.92 -39.38
N PRO A 259 19.00 -42.44 -39.15
CA PRO A 259 20.03 -41.75 -38.34
C PRO A 259 20.35 -40.30 -38.75
N SER A 260 19.95 -39.86 -39.94
CA SER A 260 20.09 -38.50 -40.47
C SER A 260 18.85 -37.60 -40.32
N GLN A 261 17.69 -38.13 -39.91
CA GLN A 261 16.46 -37.36 -39.73
C GLN A 261 15.89 -37.58 -38.32
N GLN A 262 15.64 -36.46 -37.65
CA GLN A 262 15.44 -36.28 -36.22
C GLN A 262 14.37 -37.19 -35.60
N ALA A 263 14.61 -37.67 -34.37
CA ALA A 263 13.61 -38.35 -33.57
C ALA A 263 12.70 -37.32 -32.88
N SER A 264 11.40 -37.60 -32.78
CA SER A 264 10.48 -36.80 -31.97
C SER A 264 9.66 -37.72 -31.08
N VAL A 265 9.64 -37.42 -29.78
CA VAL A 265 8.84 -38.15 -28.81
C VAL A 265 7.70 -37.23 -28.38
N GLN A 266 6.46 -37.65 -28.66
CA GLN A 266 5.26 -36.98 -28.18
C GLN A 266 4.65 -37.82 -27.05
N ILE A 267 4.47 -37.18 -25.92
CA ILE A 267 3.94 -37.77 -24.71
C ILE A 267 2.62 -37.06 -24.43
N LYS A 268 1.55 -37.80 -24.19
CA LYS A 268 0.30 -37.28 -23.65
C LYS A 268 0.02 -38.00 -22.35
N SER A 269 -0.18 -37.28 -21.26
CA SER A 269 -0.29 -37.90 -19.95
C SER A 269 -1.36 -37.28 -19.09
N ASP A 270 -1.84 -38.10 -18.17
CA ASP A 270 -2.62 -37.74 -17.00
C ASP A 270 -1.97 -38.43 -15.78
N LEU A 271 -1.19 -37.66 -15.04
CA LEU A 271 -0.47 -38.13 -13.85
C LEU A 271 -1.13 -37.56 -12.61
N LYS A 272 -1.41 -38.40 -11.62
CA LYS A 272 -1.94 -38.03 -10.32
C LYS A 272 -1.00 -38.55 -9.23
N LEU A 273 -0.43 -37.63 -8.48
CA LEU A 273 0.40 -37.90 -7.31
C LEU A 273 -0.39 -37.50 -6.05
N SER A 274 -0.46 -38.37 -5.04
CA SER A 274 -1.31 -38.18 -3.87
C SER A 274 -0.52 -38.33 -2.57
N GLN A 275 -1.01 -37.69 -1.50
CA GLN A 275 -0.50 -37.78 -0.13
C GLN A 275 1.00 -37.46 -0.02
N LEU A 276 1.39 -36.30 -0.56
CA LEU A 276 2.78 -35.84 -0.50
C LEU A 276 3.05 -35.16 0.84
N SER A 277 4.04 -35.65 1.59
CA SER A 277 4.49 -35.02 2.83
C SER A 277 6.00 -34.93 2.88
N GLY A 278 6.52 -33.83 3.43
CA GLY A 278 7.96 -33.63 3.55
C GLY A 278 8.37 -32.64 4.63
N HIS A 279 9.61 -32.80 5.09
CA HIS A 279 10.24 -32.00 6.13
C HIS A 279 11.23 -30.99 5.53
N PHE A 280 10.84 -29.73 5.38
CA PHE A 280 11.67 -28.71 4.73
C PHE A 280 12.45 -27.86 5.75
N PRO A 281 13.58 -27.25 5.35
CA PRO A 281 14.24 -26.25 6.19
C PRO A 281 13.27 -25.12 6.60
N ALA A 282 13.57 -24.46 7.72
CA ALA A 282 12.82 -23.28 8.13
C ALA A 282 12.78 -22.25 6.98
N PRO A 283 11.62 -21.61 6.74
CA PRO A 283 10.47 -21.55 7.64
C PRO A 283 9.37 -22.59 7.36
N LEU A 284 9.52 -23.46 6.34
CA LEU A 284 8.44 -24.35 5.89
C LEU A 284 8.23 -25.57 6.81
N GLN A 285 9.28 -26.04 7.51
CA GLN A 285 9.32 -27.16 8.47
C GLN A 285 8.62 -28.46 8.02
N GLN A 286 7.29 -28.50 8.03
CA GLN A 286 6.47 -29.61 7.53
C GLN A 286 5.48 -29.09 6.49
N ALA A 287 5.48 -29.70 5.31
CA ALA A 287 4.50 -29.41 4.27
C ALA A 287 3.77 -30.68 3.85
N HIS A 288 2.45 -30.55 3.68
CA HIS A 288 1.57 -31.60 3.21
C HIS A 288 0.81 -31.10 1.98
N LEU A 289 0.73 -31.94 0.95
CA LEU A 289 -0.06 -31.71 -0.26
C LEU A 289 -0.92 -32.95 -0.54
N ALA A 290 -2.24 -32.79 -0.48
CA ALA A 290 -3.16 -33.93 -0.61
C ALA A 290 -3.12 -34.56 -2.01
N GLN A 291 -3.07 -33.74 -3.05
CA GLN A 291 -3.01 -34.20 -4.43
C GLN A 291 -2.30 -33.20 -5.36
N LEU A 292 -1.51 -33.72 -6.29
CA LEU A 292 -0.92 -33.04 -7.43
C LEU A 292 -1.34 -33.80 -8.69
N ARG A 293 -1.93 -33.15 -9.68
CA ARG A 293 -2.34 -33.78 -10.94
C ARG A 293 -1.84 -32.98 -12.12
N TRP A 294 -1.13 -33.61 -13.04
CA TRP A 294 -0.71 -33.02 -14.30
C TRP A 294 -1.46 -33.70 -15.46
N GLN A 295 -2.08 -32.90 -16.32
CA GLN A 295 -2.71 -33.34 -17.55
C GLN A 295 -2.15 -32.54 -18.72
N GLY A 296 -1.52 -33.18 -19.69
CA GLY A 296 -0.89 -32.44 -20.76
C GLY A 296 -0.21 -33.28 -21.81
N GLN A 297 0.50 -32.58 -22.68
CA GLN A 297 1.37 -33.13 -23.69
C GLN A 297 2.79 -32.59 -23.53
N ALA A 298 3.78 -33.45 -23.66
CA ALA A 298 5.18 -33.07 -23.75
C ALA A 298 5.73 -33.54 -25.11
N GLN A 299 6.43 -32.67 -25.81
CA GLN A 299 7.15 -33.01 -27.02
C GLN A 299 8.64 -32.79 -26.76
N TRP A 300 9.41 -33.86 -26.87
CA TRP A 300 10.86 -33.80 -26.83
C TRP A 300 11.40 -33.99 -28.25
N THR A 301 12.24 -33.05 -28.67
CA THR A 301 12.92 -33.07 -29.97
C THR A 301 14.42 -32.97 -29.74
N PRO A 302 15.15 -34.10 -29.76
CA PRO A 302 16.60 -34.11 -29.77
C PRO A 302 17.15 -33.37 -31.02
N GLN A 303 17.75 -32.21 -30.79
CA GLN A 303 18.57 -31.40 -31.72
C GLN A 303 19.85 -30.99 -30.97
N ASP A 304 20.75 -30.18 -31.56
CA ASP A 304 21.99 -29.62 -30.94
C ASP A 304 21.79 -28.88 -29.59
N ASN A 305 20.57 -28.87 -29.04
CA ASN A 305 20.13 -28.10 -27.88
C ASN A 305 18.97 -28.78 -27.11
N ASP A 306 18.65 -30.06 -27.37
CA ASP A 306 17.57 -30.84 -26.70
C ASP A 306 16.33 -30.02 -26.28
N VAL A 307 15.40 -29.81 -27.21
CA VAL A 307 14.22 -28.98 -26.94
C VAL A 307 13.10 -29.83 -26.32
N LEU A 308 12.68 -29.44 -25.11
CA LEU A 308 11.51 -30.02 -24.43
C LEU A 308 10.40 -28.98 -24.36
N GLN A 309 9.27 -29.27 -25.01
CA GLN A 309 8.06 -28.46 -24.96
C GLN A 309 7.01 -29.17 -24.11
N ILE A 310 6.53 -28.53 -23.06
CA ILE A 310 5.49 -29.09 -22.19
C ILE A 310 4.29 -28.15 -22.27
N GLN A 311 3.12 -28.68 -22.60
CA GLN A 311 1.86 -27.96 -22.52
C GLN A 311 0.90 -28.76 -21.65
N GLY A 312 0.28 -28.13 -20.66
CA GLY A 312 -0.72 -28.83 -19.87
C GLY A 312 -1.26 -28.02 -18.73
N ARG A 313 -2.13 -28.67 -17.98
CA ARG A 313 -2.69 -28.20 -16.73
C ARG A 313 -2.10 -28.98 -15.57
N LEU A 314 -1.36 -28.28 -14.72
CA LEU A 314 -0.98 -28.74 -13.39
C LEU A 314 -2.05 -28.28 -12.40
N SER A 315 -2.54 -29.16 -11.54
CA SER A 315 -3.53 -28.83 -10.52
C SER A 315 -3.16 -29.46 -9.20
N THR A 316 -3.44 -28.76 -8.12
CA THR A 316 -3.14 -29.16 -6.76
C THR A 316 -4.42 -29.06 -5.93
N GLN A 317 -4.51 -29.88 -4.89
CA GLN A 317 -5.59 -29.79 -3.91
C GLN A 317 -4.99 -29.83 -2.51
N ALA A 318 -5.48 -28.92 -1.67
CA ALA A 318 -5.23 -28.82 -0.24
C ALA A 318 -3.75 -28.98 0.10
N PHE A 319 -3.05 -27.85 0.18
CA PHE A 319 -1.73 -27.83 0.80
C PHE A 319 -1.69 -26.97 2.02
N GLN A 320 -0.87 -27.40 2.95
CA GLN A 320 -0.76 -26.86 4.29
C GLN A 320 0.67 -27.00 4.77
N ASN A 321 1.19 -25.92 5.32
CA ASN A 321 2.41 -25.89 6.12
C ASN A 321 2.20 -24.90 7.29
N GLU A 322 3.25 -24.61 8.05
CA GLU A 322 3.18 -23.72 9.23
C GLU A 322 2.84 -22.25 8.90
N ILE A 323 3.14 -21.79 7.69
CA ILE A 323 3.04 -20.38 7.26
C ILE A 323 1.87 -20.18 6.29
N SER A 324 1.44 -21.22 5.57
CA SER A 324 0.59 -21.10 4.38
C SER A 324 -0.28 -22.32 4.21
N GLN A 325 -1.53 -22.06 3.86
CA GLN A 325 -2.50 -23.06 3.45
C GLN A 325 -3.22 -22.56 2.20
N TRP A 326 -3.43 -23.41 1.21
CA TRP A 326 -4.28 -23.10 0.05
C TRP A 326 -5.19 -24.28 -0.27
N GLY A 327 -6.36 -23.97 -0.84
CA GLY A 327 -7.32 -24.95 -1.31
C GLY A 327 -6.87 -25.57 -2.62
N ALA A 328 -7.51 -25.22 -3.72
CA ALA A 328 -7.13 -25.68 -5.05
C ALA A 328 -6.28 -24.64 -5.77
N ALA A 329 -5.14 -25.06 -6.32
CA ALA A 329 -4.38 -24.27 -7.28
C ALA A 329 -4.33 -25.00 -8.63
N SER A 330 -4.36 -24.27 -9.72
CA SER A 330 -4.06 -24.81 -11.04
C SER A 330 -3.26 -23.85 -11.88
N TRP A 331 -2.24 -24.38 -12.53
CA TRP A 331 -1.50 -23.71 -13.57
C TRP A 331 -1.84 -24.35 -14.90
N GLU A 332 -2.20 -23.56 -15.89
CA GLU A 332 -2.41 -24.02 -17.27
C GLU A 332 -1.53 -23.20 -18.20
N GLY A 333 -0.69 -23.87 -18.98
CA GLY A 333 0.25 -23.15 -19.81
C GLY A 333 1.10 -24.01 -20.71
N ARG A 334 2.08 -23.36 -21.31
CA ARG A 334 3.13 -23.91 -22.15
C ARG A 334 4.47 -23.51 -21.55
N SER A 335 5.39 -24.47 -21.48
CA SER A 335 6.78 -24.20 -21.18
C SER A 335 7.66 -24.78 -22.26
N ARG A 336 8.69 -24.05 -22.65
CA ARG A 336 9.70 -24.49 -23.61
C ARG A 336 11.06 -24.41 -22.93
N TRP A 337 11.70 -25.56 -22.84
CA TRP A 337 13.00 -25.74 -22.22
C TRP A 337 14.01 -26.01 -23.33
N ASN A 338 15.14 -25.31 -23.28
CA ASN A 338 16.20 -25.40 -24.27
C ASN A 338 17.55 -25.62 -23.55
N GLY A 339 18.27 -26.68 -23.88
CA GLY A 339 19.63 -26.87 -23.38
C GLY A 339 20.37 -28.10 -23.93
N GLN A 340 21.57 -27.87 -24.46
CA GLN A 340 22.69 -28.81 -24.39
C GLN A 340 23.98 -28.05 -24.07
N THR A 341 24.54 -28.23 -22.86
CA THR A 341 25.98 -28.09 -22.53
C THR A 341 26.27 -28.73 -21.17
N GLU A 342 27.55 -29.03 -20.88
CA GLU A 342 28.05 -29.46 -19.56
C GLU A 342 27.75 -28.46 -18.41
N ALA A 343 27.26 -27.25 -18.71
CA ALA A 343 27.01 -26.16 -17.76
C ALA A 343 25.53 -25.90 -17.39
N GLY A 344 24.58 -26.68 -17.93
CA GLY A 344 23.16 -26.59 -17.55
C GLY A 344 22.23 -25.84 -18.54
N LEU A 345 21.03 -25.49 -18.06
CA LEU A 345 19.88 -25.03 -18.85
C LEU A 345 20.13 -23.67 -19.53
N LYS A 346 19.87 -23.55 -20.84
CA LYS A 346 20.17 -22.32 -21.62
C LYS A 346 19.04 -21.28 -21.57
N SER A 347 17.79 -21.71 -21.71
CA SER A 347 16.61 -20.85 -21.54
C SER A 347 15.36 -21.64 -21.15
N ILE A 348 14.48 -21.01 -20.38
CA ILE A 348 13.11 -21.48 -20.10
C ILE A 348 12.16 -20.38 -20.52
N ASP A 349 11.28 -20.66 -21.48
CA ASP A 349 10.12 -19.82 -21.76
C ASP A 349 8.91 -20.43 -21.05
N ILE A 350 8.21 -19.65 -20.23
CA ILE A 350 6.99 -20.11 -19.55
C ILE A 350 5.86 -19.12 -19.83
N ASP A 351 4.85 -19.59 -20.54
CA ASP A 351 3.60 -18.87 -20.76
C ASP A 351 2.47 -19.62 -20.05
N GLY A 352 1.66 -18.94 -19.27
CA GLY A 352 0.56 -19.63 -18.61
C GLY A 352 -0.21 -18.80 -17.62
N VAL A 353 -1.27 -19.41 -17.11
CA VAL A 353 -2.19 -18.83 -16.16
C VAL A 353 -2.16 -19.68 -14.90
N LEU A 354 -1.71 -19.09 -13.80
CA LEU A 354 -1.86 -19.63 -12.44
C LEU A 354 -3.15 -19.11 -11.83
N THR A 355 -3.95 -20.02 -11.30
CA THR A 355 -5.14 -19.74 -10.49
C THR A 355 -5.01 -20.45 -9.16
N ALA A 356 -5.05 -19.73 -8.04
CA ALA A 356 -5.07 -20.33 -6.71
C ALA A 356 -6.28 -19.83 -5.93
N HIS A 357 -6.87 -20.72 -5.10
CA HIS A 357 -8.06 -20.43 -4.30
C HIS A 357 -7.80 -20.66 -2.81
N ASP A 358 -8.53 -19.93 -1.98
CA ASP A 358 -8.54 -20.08 -0.51
C ASP A 358 -7.15 -20.01 0.11
N LEU A 359 -6.29 -19.11 -0.39
CA LEU A 359 -4.95 -18.92 0.14
C LEU A 359 -5.04 -18.19 1.48
N LYS A 360 -4.54 -18.82 2.53
CA LYS A 360 -4.34 -18.18 3.83
C LYS A 360 -2.88 -18.29 4.22
N THR A 361 -2.31 -17.18 4.64
CA THR A 361 -0.91 -17.07 5.04
C THR A 361 -0.82 -16.47 6.44
N ARG A 362 0.15 -16.89 7.22
CA ARG A 362 0.48 -16.34 8.53
C ARG A 362 1.96 -15.98 8.52
N TYR A 363 2.26 -14.70 8.48
CA TYR A 363 3.61 -14.17 8.61
C TYR A 363 3.78 -13.54 10.00
N VAL A 364 5.01 -13.45 10.50
CA VAL A 364 5.32 -12.74 11.74
C VAL A 364 6.28 -11.61 11.37
N VAL A 365 5.85 -10.37 11.57
CA VAL A 365 6.66 -9.17 11.38
C VAL A 365 6.77 -8.49 12.74
N ASP A 366 8.00 -8.23 13.21
CA ASP A 366 8.26 -7.60 14.52
C ASP A 366 7.52 -8.25 15.71
N GLN A 367 7.51 -9.59 15.75
CA GLN A 367 6.79 -10.40 16.75
C GLN A 367 5.26 -10.30 16.71
N GLN A 368 4.68 -9.59 15.74
CA GLN A 368 3.23 -9.53 15.52
C GLN A 368 2.83 -10.49 14.37
N PRO A 369 1.90 -11.43 14.62
CA PRO A 369 1.41 -12.31 13.58
C PRO A 369 0.46 -11.55 12.64
N ILE A 370 0.83 -11.43 11.37
CA ILE A 370 -0.01 -10.95 10.29
C ILE A 370 -0.62 -12.17 9.60
N THR A 371 -1.93 -12.35 9.76
CA THR A 371 -2.68 -13.34 8.99
C THR A 371 -3.32 -12.67 7.79
N GLY A 372 -3.04 -13.18 6.59
CA GLY A 372 -3.68 -12.78 5.34
C GLY A 372 -4.49 -13.93 4.77
N GLN A 373 -5.64 -13.63 4.19
CA GLN A 373 -6.43 -14.55 3.37
C GLN A 373 -6.77 -13.86 2.06
N LEU A 374 -6.72 -14.58 0.95
CA LEU A 374 -7.31 -14.17 -0.32
C LEU A 374 -8.15 -15.31 -0.91
N ASP A 375 -9.22 -14.96 -1.60
CA ASP A 375 -10.16 -15.91 -2.19
C ASP A 375 -9.60 -16.47 -3.49
N THR A 376 -9.09 -15.60 -4.38
CA THR A 376 -8.48 -16.02 -5.65
C THR A 376 -7.23 -15.21 -5.99
N LEU A 377 -6.22 -15.90 -6.52
CA LEU A 377 -5.05 -15.32 -7.19
C LEU A 377 -5.10 -15.78 -8.65
N HIS A 378 -5.15 -14.84 -9.59
CA HIS A 378 -5.02 -15.10 -11.01
C HIS A 378 -3.78 -14.37 -11.53
N TRP A 379 -2.83 -15.13 -12.04
CA TRP A 379 -1.59 -14.59 -12.60
C TRP A 379 -1.39 -15.16 -14.00
N ALA A 380 -1.41 -14.29 -15.00
CA ALA A 380 -1.08 -14.66 -16.37
C ALA A 380 0.29 -14.09 -16.71
N GLN A 381 1.17 -14.91 -17.26
CA GLN A 381 2.49 -14.48 -17.73
C GLN A 381 2.70 -14.84 -19.18
N HIS A 382 3.45 -13.97 -19.86
CA HIS A 382 3.99 -14.17 -21.19
C HIS A 382 5.48 -13.83 -21.19
N HIS A 383 6.31 -14.75 -21.65
CA HIS A 383 7.74 -14.56 -21.85
C HIS A 383 8.06 -14.51 -23.35
N ALA A 384 8.60 -13.38 -23.82
CA ALA A 384 9.01 -13.26 -25.21
C ALA A 384 10.32 -14.03 -25.43
N SER A 385 10.28 -15.08 -26.26
CA SER A 385 11.40 -15.99 -26.49
C SER A 385 12.69 -15.25 -26.86
N GLY A 386 13.75 -15.46 -26.07
CA GLY A 386 15.07 -14.86 -26.30
C GLY A 386 15.33 -13.51 -25.62
N THR A 387 14.37 -12.97 -24.86
CA THR A 387 14.54 -11.78 -24.00
C THR A 387 14.57 -12.20 -22.52
N GLN A 388 14.99 -11.32 -21.61
CA GLN A 388 14.77 -11.49 -20.16
C GLN A 388 13.56 -10.65 -19.68
N GLU A 389 12.60 -10.44 -20.57
CA GLU A 389 11.43 -9.60 -20.33
C GLU A 389 10.20 -10.49 -20.03
N PHE A 390 9.55 -10.19 -18.90
CA PHE A 390 8.35 -10.87 -18.46
C PHE A 390 7.18 -9.89 -18.50
N SER A 391 6.11 -10.25 -19.20
CA SER A 391 4.89 -9.44 -19.23
C SER A 391 3.71 -10.25 -18.71
N GLY A 392 2.68 -9.58 -18.18
CA GLY A 392 1.55 -10.33 -17.63
C GLY A 392 0.46 -9.49 -17.00
N SER A 393 -0.47 -10.20 -16.35
CA SER A 393 -1.53 -9.61 -15.55
C SER A 393 -1.63 -10.31 -14.19
N LEU A 394 -2.08 -9.56 -13.19
CA LEU A 394 -2.31 -10.04 -11.83
C LEU A 394 -3.69 -9.59 -11.36
N ARG A 395 -4.48 -10.52 -10.82
CA ARG A 395 -5.73 -10.20 -10.12
C ARG A 395 -5.80 -11.00 -8.82
N ILE A 396 -5.99 -10.30 -7.71
CA ILE A 396 -6.19 -10.87 -6.38
C ILE A 396 -7.58 -10.47 -5.91
N THR A 397 -8.37 -11.39 -5.36
CA THR A 397 -9.71 -11.08 -4.83
C THR A 397 -9.88 -11.52 -3.38
N GLY A 398 -10.75 -10.85 -2.65
CA GLY A 398 -11.15 -11.22 -1.29
C GLY A 398 -10.04 -11.13 -0.26
N LEU A 399 -9.11 -10.18 -0.43
CA LEU A 399 -8.00 -10.01 0.50
C LEU A 399 -8.55 -9.53 1.86
N LYS A 400 -8.23 -10.27 2.92
CA LYS A 400 -8.51 -9.91 4.31
C LYS A 400 -7.24 -10.11 5.11
N THR A 401 -6.83 -9.11 5.87
CA THR A 401 -5.67 -9.20 6.74
C THR A 401 -6.00 -8.72 8.13
N THR A 402 -5.47 -9.40 9.14
CA THR A 402 -5.53 -8.94 10.53
C THR A 402 -4.14 -8.43 10.91
N VAL A 403 -4.03 -7.14 11.21
CA VAL A 403 -2.81 -6.46 11.64
C VAL A 403 -3.16 -5.69 12.89
N THR A 404 -2.89 -6.25 14.08
CA THR A 404 -3.14 -5.60 15.37
C THR A 404 -2.61 -4.16 15.35
N PRO A 405 -3.44 -3.13 15.63
CA PRO A 405 -4.78 -3.16 16.26
C PRO A 405 -5.98 -3.03 15.28
N ALA A 406 -5.89 -3.55 14.06
CA ALA A 406 -6.93 -3.39 13.04
C ALA A 406 -7.05 -4.57 12.07
N ALA A 407 -8.18 -4.65 11.38
CA ALA A 407 -8.33 -5.52 10.22
C ALA A 407 -8.48 -4.69 8.96
N LEU A 408 -7.89 -5.16 7.86
CA LEU A 408 -8.02 -4.59 6.53
C LEU A 408 -8.75 -5.60 5.67
N SER A 409 -9.71 -5.14 4.87
CA SER A 409 -10.24 -5.93 3.77
C SER A 409 -10.16 -5.15 2.48
N LEU A 410 -9.97 -5.88 1.39
CA LEU A 410 -9.89 -5.34 0.06
C LEU A 410 -10.54 -6.36 -0.89
N ASN A 411 -11.52 -5.91 -1.66
CA ASN A 411 -12.26 -6.81 -2.54
C ASN A 411 -11.39 -7.30 -3.70
N GLN A 412 -10.61 -6.41 -4.30
CA GLN A 412 -9.80 -6.76 -5.46
C GLN A 412 -8.54 -5.89 -5.57
N ILE A 413 -7.44 -6.52 -5.99
CA ILE A 413 -6.25 -5.87 -6.58
C ILE A 413 -6.16 -6.33 -8.02
N GLN A 414 -5.97 -5.41 -8.95
CA GLN A 414 -5.82 -5.74 -10.37
C GLN A 414 -4.67 -4.94 -11.00
N ILE A 415 -3.79 -5.67 -11.66
CA ILE A 415 -2.75 -5.15 -12.55
C ILE A 415 -3.02 -5.77 -13.92
N PRO A 416 -3.68 -5.06 -14.85
CA PRO A 416 -4.04 -5.61 -16.16
C PRO A 416 -2.82 -5.91 -17.03
N HIS A 417 -1.77 -5.08 -16.91
CA HIS A 417 -0.53 -5.21 -17.66
C HIS A 417 0.64 -4.78 -16.78
N PHE A 418 1.67 -5.63 -16.71
CA PHE A 418 2.99 -5.28 -16.19
C PHE A 418 4.06 -5.79 -17.13
N GLN A 419 5.23 -5.14 -17.11
CA GLN A 419 6.46 -5.55 -17.77
C GLN A 419 7.58 -5.52 -16.73
N LEU A 420 8.28 -6.63 -16.60
CA LEU A 420 9.38 -6.83 -15.66
C LEU A 420 10.63 -7.20 -16.46
N THR A 421 11.69 -6.43 -16.27
CA THR A 421 13.04 -6.70 -16.79
C THR A 421 13.99 -6.98 -15.62
N PRO A 422 15.26 -7.35 -15.85
CA PRO A 422 16.25 -7.48 -14.79
C PRO A 422 16.57 -6.17 -14.05
N GLU A 423 16.17 -5.01 -14.59
CA GLU A 423 16.51 -3.67 -14.05
C GLU A 423 15.28 -2.85 -13.62
N SER A 424 14.10 -3.16 -14.18
CA SER A 424 12.89 -2.35 -14.02
C SER A 424 11.58 -3.14 -13.92
N LEU A 425 10.58 -2.51 -13.29
CA LEU A 425 9.17 -2.91 -13.33
C LEU A 425 8.35 -1.72 -13.84
N ASP A 426 7.65 -1.93 -14.95
CA ASP A 426 6.70 -0.99 -15.54
C ASP A 426 5.27 -1.55 -15.40
N VAL A 427 4.35 -0.75 -14.86
CA VAL A 427 2.93 -1.11 -14.71
C VAL A 427 2.07 0.05 -15.21
N ASP A 428 1.29 -0.21 -16.26
CA ASP A 428 0.42 0.81 -16.85
C ASP A 428 -0.63 1.30 -15.87
N GLN A 429 -1.24 0.36 -15.15
CA GLN A 429 -2.29 0.63 -14.20
C GLN A 429 -2.34 -0.43 -13.10
N MET A 430 -2.52 0.01 -11.86
CA MET A 430 -2.88 -0.84 -10.73
C MET A 430 -4.15 -0.29 -10.08
N ALA A 431 -5.15 -1.14 -9.88
CA ALA A 431 -6.41 -0.78 -9.24
C ALA A 431 -6.63 -1.61 -7.97
N LEU A 432 -7.05 -0.94 -6.90
CA LEU A 432 -7.50 -1.54 -5.65
C LEU A 432 -8.97 -1.16 -5.46
N GLU A 433 -9.83 -2.12 -5.16
CA GLU A 433 -11.28 -1.90 -5.02
C GLU A 433 -11.78 -2.26 -3.62
N GLN A 434 -12.65 -1.39 -3.08
CA GLN A 434 -13.34 -1.56 -1.80
C GLN A 434 -12.37 -1.80 -0.64
N LEU A 435 -11.40 -0.90 -0.46
CA LEU A 435 -10.53 -0.92 0.69
C LEU A 435 -11.32 -0.51 1.93
N LYS A 436 -11.36 -1.38 2.94
CA LYS A 436 -12.04 -1.14 4.22
C LYS A 436 -11.10 -1.40 5.38
N VAL A 437 -11.14 -0.51 6.36
CA VAL A 437 -10.37 -0.62 7.60
C VAL A 437 -11.34 -0.75 8.77
N TYR A 438 -11.17 -1.81 9.55
CA TYR A 438 -11.97 -2.13 10.72
C TYR A 438 -11.11 -1.97 11.98
N PRO A 439 -11.68 -1.47 13.08
CA PRO A 439 -10.98 -1.46 14.36
C PRO A 439 -10.96 -2.88 14.94
N GLU A 440 -10.03 -3.13 15.86
CA GLU A 440 -10.07 -4.30 16.72
C GLU A 440 -11.47 -4.40 17.37
N ASP A 441 -12.17 -5.51 17.15
CA ASP A 441 -13.47 -5.86 17.74
C ASP A 441 -14.73 -5.09 17.25
N GLN A 442 -14.75 -4.50 16.05
CA GLN A 442 -16.01 -3.99 15.46
C GLN A 442 -16.24 -4.42 14.01
N ASP A 443 -17.51 -4.68 13.67
CA ASP A 443 -17.95 -5.07 12.33
C ASP A 443 -18.16 -3.89 11.36
N SER A 444 -18.11 -2.65 11.87
CA SER A 444 -18.27 -1.44 11.05
C SER A 444 -16.92 -0.90 10.60
N ALA A 445 -16.78 -0.69 9.28
CA ALA A 445 -15.57 -0.09 8.72
C ALA A 445 -15.49 1.39 9.10
N LEU A 446 -14.36 1.81 9.68
CA LEU A 446 -14.07 3.21 10.04
C LEU A 446 -13.69 4.05 8.82
N HIS A 447 -12.99 3.39 7.89
CA HIS A 447 -12.54 3.97 6.64
C HIS A 447 -12.92 3.02 5.53
N GLN A 448 -13.61 3.56 4.53
CA GLN A 448 -13.90 2.88 3.29
C GLN A 448 -13.44 3.75 2.15
N LEU A 449 -12.71 3.17 1.20
CA LEU A 449 -12.31 3.79 -0.04
C LEU A 449 -12.69 2.86 -1.18
N ASP A 450 -13.58 3.33 -2.05
CA ASP A 450 -14.19 2.48 -3.07
C ASP A 450 -13.20 2.06 -4.14
N GLN A 451 -12.25 2.94 -4.49
CA GLN A 451 -11.24 2.67 -5.51
C GLN A 451 -9.95 3.46 -5.24
N VAL A 452 -8.80 2.82 -5.48
CA VAL A 452 -7.50 3.48 -5.67
C VAL A 452 -6.95 3.03 -7.02
N GLN A 453 -6.59 3.97 -7.89
CA GLN A 453 -5.98 3.67 -9.17
C GLN A 453 -4.64 4.39 -9.30
N LEU A 454 -3.58 3.60 -9.42
CA LEU A 454 -2.23 4.07 -9.74
C LEU A 454 -2.05 3.97 -11.26
N GLN A 455 -1.48 5.01 -11.88
CA GLN A 455 -1.25 5.13 -13.31
C GLN A 455 0.25 5.26 -13.58
N GLN A 456 0.76 4.48 -14.53
CA GLN A 456 2.15 4.53 -15.03
C GLN A 456 3.16 4.44 -13.87
N ILE A 457 3.20 3.28 -13.21
CA ILE A 457 4.18 2.98 -12.17
C ILE A 457 5.45 2.49 -12.86
N GLN A 458 6.58 3.10 -12.54
CA GLN A 458 7.89 2.73 -13.03
C GLN A 458 8.84 2.60 -11.85
N LEU A 459 9.41 1.42 -11.65
CA LEU A 459 10.44 1.18 -10.63
C LEU A 459 11.72 0.76 -11.33
N ASN A 460 12.82 1.42 -11.04
CA ASN A 460 14.15 1.06 -11.51
C ASN A 460 15.06 0.86 -10.30
N TRP A 461 15.40 -0.39 -9.97
CA TRP A 461 16.22 -0.71 -8.81
C TRP A 461 17.73 -0.55 -9.07
N VAL A 462 18.17 -0.41 -10.32
CA VAL A 462 19.57 -0.06 -10.63
C VAL A 462 19.80 1.43 -10.38
N GLN A 463 18.89 2.27 -10.87
CA GLN A 463 18.93 3.72 -10.70
C GLN A 463 18.41 4.18 -9.33
N HIS A 464 17.78 3.27 -8.55
CA HIS A 464 17.09 3.59 -7.30
C HIS A 464 16.00 4.65 -7.51
N GLU A 465 15.24 4.54 -8.60
CA GLU A 465 14.18 5.48 -8.97
C GLU A 465 12.80 4.82 -8.92
N ALA A 466 11.81 5.53 -8.38
CA ALA A 466 10.42 5.12 -8.33
C ALA A 466 9.49 6.25 -8.81
N LYS A 467 8.66 6.01 -9.81
CA LYS A 467 7.76 7.02 -10.37
C LYS A 467 6.34 6.49 -10.48
N VAL A 468 5.37 7.33 -10.14
CA VAL A 468 3.93 7.11 -10.38
C VAL A 468 3.38 8.37 -11.01
N GLU A 469 2.80 8.29 -12.22
CA GLU A 469 2.27 9.49 -12.88
C GLU A 469 1.00 10.02 -12.19
N GLY A 470 0.09 9.12 -11.81
CA GLY A 470 -1.20 9.50 -11.23
C GLY A 470 -1.70 8.55 -10.15
N ILE A 471 -2.21 9.11 -9.07
CA ILE A 471 -2.95 8.40 -8.03
C ILE A 471 -4.38 8.96 -8.02
N LEU A 472 -5.34 8.17 -8.49
CA LEU A 472 -6.75 8.52 -8.49
C LEU A 472 -7.45 7.81 -7.33
N LEU A 473 -8.18 8.57 -6.53
CA LEU A 473 -8.88 8.09 -5.35
C LEU A 473 -10.38 8.25 -5.56
N GLY A 474 -11.11 7.13 -5.52
CA GLY A 474 -12.56 7.09 -5.66
C GLY A 474 -13.29 7.67 -4.45
N ALA A 475 -14.59 7.39 -4.35
CA ALA A 475 -15.40 7.84 -3.22
C ALA A 475 -14.89 7.21 -1.92
N ALA A 476 -14.95 7.98 -0.83
CA ALA A 476 -14.49 7.52 0.47
C ALA A 476 -15.49 7.89 1.56
N HIS A 477 -15.57 7.07 2.60
CA HIS A 477 -16.35 7.32 3.79
C HIS A 477 -15.44 7.16 5.00
N HIS A 478 -15.36 8.20 5.82
CA HIS A 478 -14.54 8.22 7.02
C HIS A 478 -15.39 8.63 8.21
N GLU A 479 -15.27 7.90 9.31
CA GLU A 479 -15.79 8.31 10.61
C GLU A 479 -14.61 8.59 11.54
N LEU A 480 -14.47 9.85 11.94
CA LEU A 480 -13.39 10.31 12.80
C LEU A 480 -13.97 10.83 14.10
N THR A 481 -13.42 10.37 15.23
CA THR A 481 -13.83 10.86 16.55
C THR A 481 -12.66 11.50 17.26
N LEU A 482 -12.84 12.74 17.71
CA LEU A 482 -11.96 13.37 18.68
C LEU A 482 -12.50 13.04 20.08
N ASN A 483 -11.76 12.24 20.85
CA ASN A 483 -12.18 11.84 22.20
C ASN A 483 -12.06 13.01 23.20
N ALA A 484 -12.53 12.80 24.44
CA ALA A 484 -12.47 13.80 25.51
C ALA A 484 -11.04 14.27 25.87
N GLN A 485 -10.00 13.54 25.44
CA GLN A 485 -8.58 13.87 25.63
C GLN A 485 -7.97 14.60 24.43
N ASN A 486 -8.79 15.09 23.47
CA ASN A 486 -8.36 15.68 22.20
C ASN A 486 -7.54 14.72 21.31
N GLN A 487 -7.76 13.41 21.43
CA GLN A 487 -7.07 12.42 20.60
C GLN A 487 -7.99 11.97 19.46
N LEU A 488 -7.44 11.93 18.25
CA LEU A 488 -8.13 11.44 17.07
C LEU A 488 -8.10 9.90 17.07
N ILE A 489 -9.22 9.29 17.44
CA ILE A 489 -9.40 7.84 17.41
C ILE A 489 -10.14 7.46 16.12
N PRO A 490 -9.80 6.32 15.50
CA PRO A 490 -8.86 5.29 15.92
C PRO A 490 -7.42 5.52 15.43
N TRP A 491 -7.08 6.68 14.84
CA TRP A 491 -5.79 6.89 14.17
C TRP A 491 -4.59 6.87 15.10
N GLN A 492 -4.80 7.04 16.40
CA GLN A 492 -3.73 7.22 17.37
C GLN A 492 -2.70 6.06 17.40
N PRO A 493 -3.08 4.76 17.49
CA PRO A 493 -2.12 3.66 17.48
C PRO A 493 -1.28 3.62 16.18
N TRP A 494 -1.91 3.84 15.02
CA TRP A 494 -1.20 3.88 13.74
C TRP A 494 -0.26 5.08 13.64
N ALA A 495 -0.70 6.26 14.06
CA ALA A 495 0.12 7.47 14.06
C ALA A 495 1.36 7.30 14.93
N THR A 496 1.23 6.69 16.12
CA THR A 496 2.37 6.38 16.99
C THR A 496 3.32 5.36 16.36
N GLN A 497 2.79 4.31 15.70
CA GLN A 497 3.60 3.29 15.04
C GLN A 497 4.35 3.85 13.83
N TRP A 498 3.67 4.62 12.97
CA TRP A 498 4.29 5.29 11.82
C TRP A 498 5.37 6.28 12.28
N GLN A 499 5.08 7.11 13.29
CA GLN A 499 6.08 8.04 13.84
C GLN A 499 7.33 7.31 14.37
N SER A 500 7.18 6.17 15.03
CA SER A 500 8.36 5.42 15.48
C SER A 500 9.24 4.95 14.32
N GLN A 501 8.66 4.50 13.20
CA GLN A 501 9.41 4.01 12.04
C GLN A 501 10.16 5.13 11.31
N PHE A 502 9.54 6.30 11.13
CA PHE A 502 10.19 7.45 10.46
C PHE A 502 11.20 8.19 11.36
N ASN A 503 11.13 8.01 12.69
CA ASN A 503 12.08 8.61 13.62
C ASN A 503 13.31 7.73 13.89
N SER A 504 13.27 6.43 13.56
CA SER A 504 14.39 5.50 13.76
C SER A 504 15.68 5.95 13.04
N ASP A 505 15.55 6.56 11.85
CA ASP A 505 16.71 7.03 11.07
C ASP A 505 17.36 8.30 11.63
N ARG A 506 16.81 8.90 12.69
CA ARG A 506 17.33 10.14 13.30
C ARG A 506 17.98 9.97 14.66
N GLN A 507 18.01 8.77 15.24
CA GLN A 507 18.77 8.54 16.47
C GLN A 507 20.20 8.09 16.12
N PRO A 508 21.24 8.84 16.52
CA PRO A 508 22.59 8.31 16.52
C PRO A 508 22.61 7.07 17.42
N GLN A 509 22.91 5.92 16.84
CA GLN A 509 23.09 4.68 17.58
C GLN A 509 24.10 4.94 18.71
N PRO A 510 23.76 4.68 20.00
CA PRO A 510 24.74 4.81 21.06
C PRO A 510 25.89 3.85 20.75
N ALA A 511 27.11 4.37 20.70
CA ALA A 511 28.30 3.56 20.55
C ALA A 511 28.25 2.42 21.59
N PRO A 512 28.58 1.17 21.21
CA PRO A 512 28.56 0.06 22.15
C PRO A 512 29.58 0.34 23.26
N THR A 513 29.08 0.63 24.45
CA THR A 513 29.90 0.78 25.66
C THR A 513 30.42 -0.61 26.03
N GLN A 514 31.60 -0.96 25.53
CA GLN A 514 32.33 -2.11 26.04
C GLN A 514 32.76 -1.84 27.49
N PRO A 515 32.58 -2.78 28.43
CA PRO A 515 33.11 -2.65 29.77
C PRO A 515 34.65 -2.72 29.72
N LEU A 516 35.28 -1.68 30.24
CA LEU A 516 36.72 -1.63 30.52
C LEU A 516 37.08 -2.69 31.56
N GLN A 517 37.80 -3.74 31.15
CA GLN A 517 38.77 -4.42 32.02
C GLN A 517 40.02 -4.78 31.22
N SER A 518 41.11 -4.12 31.60
CA SER A 518 42.49 -4.42 31.24
C SER A 518 43.03 -5.54 32.13
N ASP A 519 43.63 -6.58 31.54
CA ASP A 519 45.02 -6.96 31.83
C ASP A 519 45.60 -8.01 30.87
N SER A 520 46.76 -7.65 30.31
CA SER A 520 47.94 -8.47 30.00
C SER A 520 47.92 -9.55 28.89
N THR A 521 48.42 -9.14 27.72
CA THR A 521 49.56 -9.69 26.95
C THR A 521 49.66 -11.21 26.71
N THR A 522 49.54 -11.65 25.45
CA THR A 522 50.59 -12.42 24.74
C THR A 522 50.38 -12.28 23.23
N ALA A 523 51.45 -11.92 22.52
CA ALA A 523 51.51 -11.74 21.08
C ALA A 523 51.36 -13.05 20.30
N VAL A 524 50.55 -13.02 19.24
CA VAL A 524 50.79 -13.81 18.03
C VAL A 524 50.58 -12.90 16.83
N THR A 525 51.68 -12.67 16.12
CA THR A 525 51.73 -12.04 14.80
C THR A 525 51.10 -12.99 13.77
N ALA A 526 50.04 -12.55 13.08
CA ALA A 526 49.62 -13.15 11.82
C ALA A 526 48.81 -12.14 10.99
N THR A 527 49.44 -11.69 9.90
CA THR A 527 48.84 -11.22 8.64
C THR A 527 47.73 -10.17 8.73
N GLU A 528 48.17 -8.94 8.46
CA GLU A 528 47.42 -7.84 7.88
C GLU A 528 46.60 -8.34 6.68
N ASN A 529 45.32 -8.62 6.94
CA ASN A 529 44.26 -8.58 5.95
C ASN A 529 43.48 -7.30 6.27
N GLU A 530 43.76 -6.23 5.53
CA GLU A 530 42.85 -5.09 5.41
C GLU A 530 41.55 -5.60 4.78
N ALA A 531 40.66 -6.13 5.61
CA ALA A 531 39.25 -6.12 5.32
C ALA A 531 38.78 -4.68 5.55
N THR A 532 38.95 -3.84 4.53
CA THR A 532 38.11 -2.65 4.35
C THR A 532 36.66 -3.08 4.57
N ASP A 533 36.09 -2.65 5.69
CA ASP A 533 34.65 -2.63 5.95
C ASP A 533 34.01 -1.65 4.94
N ASN A 534 33.89 -2.10 3.70
CA ASN A 534 33.03 -1.51 2.70
C ASN A 534 31.59 -1.86 3.07
N ARG A 535 31.07 -1.24 4.12
CA ARG A 535 29.64 -1.05 4.26
C ARG A 535 29.28 0.00 3.21
N THR A 536 29.02 -0.46 1.99
CA THR A 536 28.52 0.38 0.91
C THR A 536 27.18 0.94 1.38
N GLU A 537 27.19 2.21 1.79
CA GLU A 537 25.98 2.98 2.08
C GLU A 537 25.19 3.04 0.78
N THR A 538 24.15 2.22 0.65
CA THR A 538 23.29 2.15 -0.54
C THR A 538 22.69 3.53 -0.81
N ALA A 539 22.84 4.03 -2.03
CA ALA A 539 22.30 5.33 -2.42
C ALA A 539 20.79 5.41 -2.12
N PRO A 540 20.29 6.55 -1.58
CA PRO A 540 18.88 6.69 -1.22
C PRO A 540 17.99 6.69 -2.46
N TRP A 541 16.80 6.08 -2.36
CA TRP A 541 15.83 6.06 -3.44
C TRP A 541 15.30 7.46 -3.77
N HIS A 542 15.22 7.78 -5.06
CA HIS A 542 14.52 8.93 -5.60
C HIS A 542 13.10 8.54 -6.00
N TRP A 543 12.09 9.26 -5.51
CA TRP A 543 10.69 8.98 -5.83
C TRP A 543 9.94 10.20 -6.35
N GLN A 544 8.99 9.97 -7.27
CA GLN A 544 8.15 10.98 -7.89
C GLN A 544 6.69 10.53 -7.97
N VAL A 545 5.76 11.42 -7.63
CA VAL A 545 4.32 11.24 -7.85
C VAL A 545 3.79 12.42 -8.65
N GLY A 546 3.34 12.21 -9.88
CA GLY A 546 2.94 13.29 -10.78
C GLY A 546 1.70 14.04 -10.30
N ARG A 547 0.65 13.33 -9.89
CA ARG A 547 -0.56 13.91 -9.30
C ARG A 547 -1.29 12.93 -8.39
N ILE A 548 -1.95 13.45 -7.37
CA ILE A 548 -2.94 12.75 -6.56
C ILE A 548 -4.26 13.48 -6.73
N GLN A 549 -5.34 12.76 -7.07
CA GLN A 549 -6.63 13.35 -7.34
C GLN A 549 -7.78 12.53 -6.77
N ILE A 550 -8.72 13.21 -6.11
CA ILE A 550 -10.03 12.64 -5.79
C ILE A 550 -10.93 12.71 -7.02
N THR A 551 -11.54 11.58 -7.41
CA THR A 551 -12.42 11.47 -8.59
C THR A 551 -13.90 11.39 -8.23
N ALA A 552 -14.23 11.15 -6.97
CA ALA A 552 -15.60 11.19 -6.46
C ALA A 552 -15.62 11.66 -4.99
N PRO A 553 -16.71 12.29 -4.50
CA PRO A 553 -16.69 12.98 -3.21
C PRO A 553 -16.31 12.06 -2.04
N TRP A 554 -15.46 12.56 -1.16
CA TRP A 554 -15.18 11.93 0.13
C TRP A 554 -16.13 12.47 1.17
N GLN A 555 -16.71 11.59 1.99
CA GLN A 555 -17.65 11.90 3.05
C GLN A 555 -16.99 11.62 4.40
N ILE A 556 -16.75 12.67 5.17
CA ILE A 556 -16.06 12.60 6.45
C ILE A 556 -17.03 13.03 7.55
N LYS A 557 -17.48 12.08 8.37
CA LYS A 557 -18.20 12.37 9.62
C LYS A 557 -17.18 12.69 10.70
N LEU A 558 -17.27 13.87 11.27
CA LEU A 558 -16.44 14.29 12.40
C LEU A 558 -17.32 14.31 13.65
N ASN A 559 -16.89 13.60 14.69
CA ASN A 559 -17.52 13.62 16.01
C ASN A 559 -16.52 14.15 17.04
N ASN A 560 -16.76 15.34 17.58
CA ASN A 560 -15.91 15.93 18.60
C ASN A 560 -16.56 15.80 19.99
N GLN A 561 -15.98 14.94 20.82
CA GLN A 561 -16.42 14.67 22.19
C GLN A 561 -15.62 15.45 23.24
N ALA A 562 -14.63 16.24 22.82
CA ALA A 562 -13.82 17.04 23.74
C ALA A 562 -14.45 18.39 24.13
N LEU A 563 -15.53 18.77 23.44
CA LEU A 563 -16.26 20.01 23.71
C LEU A 563 -17.25 19.81 24.87
N LYS A 564 -17.67 20.93 25.49
CA LYS A 564 -18.70 20.89 26.56
C LYS A 564 -20.00 20.22 26.11
N ARG A 565 -20.38 20.42 24.85
CA ARG A 565 -21.46 19.71 24.17
C ARG A 565 -20.84 18.94 23.00
N PRO A 566 -21.03 17.61 22.90
CA PRO A 566 -20.55 16.86 21.74
C PRO A 566 -21.06 17.47 20.44
N TRP A 567 -20.18 17.56 19.45
CA TRP A 567 -20.48 18.18 18.17
C TRP A 567 -20.24 17.19 17.04
N GLN A 568 -21.20 17.11 16.13
CA GLN A 568 -21.12 16.27 14.94
C GLN A 568 -21.31 17.14 13.71
N THR A 569 -20.45 16.93 12.71
CA THR A 569 -20.53 17.62 11.42
C THR A 569 -20.16 16.66 10.30
N GLN A 570 -20.60 16.97 9.09
CA GLN A 570 -20.26 16.27 7.87
C GLN A 570 -19.40 17.17 6.98
N LEU A 571 -18.18 16.77 6.70
CA LEU A 571 -17.33 17.39 5.67
C LEU A 571 -17.37 16.53 4.41
N SER A 572 -17.75 17.11 3.28
CA SER A 572 -17.59 16.47 1.97
C SER A 572 -16.45 17.12 1.21
N ILE A 573 -15.43 16.36 0.80
CA ILE A 573 -14.40 16.85 -0.13
C ILE A 573 -14.84 16.46 -1.52
N ASP A 574 -15.25 17.45 -2.32
CA ASP A 574 -15.80 17.22 -3.65
C ASP A 574 -14.69 17.06 -4.70
N LYS A 575 -13.60 17.79 -4.54
CA LYS A 575 -12.39 17.68 -5.37
C LYS A 575 -11.16 17.92 -4.51
N ALA A 576 -10.09 17.19 -4.80
CA ALA A 576 -8.77 17.52 -4.29
C ALA A 576 -7.72 17.12 -5.32
N HIS A 577 -6.76 18.02 -5.56
CA HIS A 577 -5.58 17.80 -6.39
C HIS A 577 -4.34 18.10 -5.57
N ILE A 578 -3.36 17.20 -5.58
CA ILE A 578 -2.06 17.37 -4.90
C ILE A 578 -0.95 16.96 -5.87
N GLY A 579 0.12 17.74 -5.95
CA GLY A 579 1.33 17.38 -6.69
C GLY A 579 1.74 18.39 -7.77
N PRO A 580 2.82 18.10 -8.52
CA PRO A 580 3.67 16.91 -8.40
C PRO A 580 4.46 16.87 -7.09
N LEU A 581 4.75 15.65 -6.60
CA LEU A 581 5.56 15.38 -5.42
C LEU A 581 6.86 14.72 -5.86
N ASP A 582 7.97 15.13 -5.25
CA ASP A 582 9.31 14.67 -5.61
C ASP A 582 10.22 14.70 -4.36
N SER A 583 11.04 13.67 -4.15
CA SER A 583 11.96 13.57 -3.01
C SER A 583 13.11 14.58 -2.97
N THR A 584 13.39 15.28 -4.07
CA THR A 584 14.60 16.12 -4.26
C THR A 584 14.40 17.62 -4.09
N GLN A 585 13.19 18.10 -3.69
CA GLN A 585 12.90 19.43 -3.05
C GLN A 585 11.83 20.32 -3.72
N SER A 586 11.03 19.85 -4.69
CA SER A 586 10.01 20.73 -5.30
C SER A 586 8.82 20.99 -4.35
N PRO A 587 8.38 22.25 -4.17
CA PRO A 587 7.11 22.53 -3.52
C PRO A 587 5.95 21.90 -4.31
N ALA A 588 5.11 21.15 -3.62
CA ALA A 588 3.92 20.54 -4.21
C ALA A 588 2.72 21.45 -4.00
N ASN A 589 1.98 21.73 -5.08
CA ASN A 589 0.72 22.47 -4.98
C ASN A 589 -0.38 21.55 -4.44
N PHE A 590 -1.35 22.14 -3.76
CA PHE A 590 -2.62 21.51 -3.47
C PHE A 590 -3.78 22.46 -3.72
N ASP A 591 -4.92 21.90 -4.14
CA ASP A 591 -6.20 22.56 -4.37
C ASP A 591 -7.30 21.60 -3.87
N ILE A 592 -8.12 22.05 -2.94
CA ILE A 592 -9.17 21.25 -2.30
C ILE A 592 -10.46 22.06 -2.28
N ASP A 593 -11.51 21.52 -2.89
CA ASP A 593 -12.88 22.02 -2.86
C ASP A 593 -13.71 21.11 -1.97
N ALA A 594 -14.32 21.67 -0.92
CA ALA A 594 -15.08 20.94 0.06
C ALA A 594 -16.34 21.69 0.50
N ARG A 595 -17.25 20.97 1.16
CA ARG A 595 -18.44 21.52 1.80
C ARG A 595 -18.61 21.01 3.21
N LEU A 596 -18.95 21.89 4.13
CA LEU A 596 -19.30 21.55 5.52
C LEU A 596 -20.81 21.60 5.70
N ASP A 597 -21.38 20.53 6.24
CA ASP A 597 -22.81 20.33 6.48
C ASP A 597 -23.71 20.62 5.27
N GLN A 598 -23.18 20.41 4.06
CA GLN A 598 -23.82 20.70 2.76
C GLN A 598 -24.11 22.19 2.49
N GLU A 599 -23.73 23.10 3.40
CA GLU A 599 -24.02 24.52 3.31
C GLU A 599 -22.78 25.37 3.04
N ALA A 600 -21.74 25.25 3.88
CA ALA A 600 -20.57 26.10 3.79
C ALA A 600 -19.59 25.59 2.73
N HIS A 601 -19.24 26.40 1.75
CA HIS A 601 -18.21 26.06 0.74
C HIS A 601 -16.83 26.40 1.30
N ILE A 602 -15.87 25.49 1.12
CA ILE A 602 -14.50 25.62 1.59
C ILE A 602 -13.57 25.38 0.41
N GLN A 603 -12.76 26.37 0.07
CA GLN A 603 -11.72 26.29 -0.94
C GLN A 603 -10.35 26.45 -0.28
N LEU A 604 -9.51 25.42 -0.36
CA LEU A 604 -8.15 25.44 0.16
C LEU A 604 -7.16 25.38 -1.00
N THR A 605 -6.19 26.29 -1.04
CA THR A 605 -5.11 26.26 -2.05
C THR A 605 -3.78 26.56 -1.40
N GLY A 606 -2.69 26.05 -1.96
CA GLY A 606 -1.38 26.35 -1.41
C GLY A 606 -0.27 25.48 -1.93
N GLN A 607 0.87 25.55 -1.24
CA GLN A 607 2.07 24.79 -1.55
C GLN A 607 2.66 24.24 -0.26
N PHE A 608 3.16 23.00 -0.28
CA PHE A 608 3.96 22.48 0.82
C PHE A 608 5.24 21.84 0.31
N GLN A 609 6.31 21.94 1.11
CA GLN A 609 7.59 21.32 0.83
C GLN A 609 7.92 20.36 1.99
N PRO A 610 7.88 19.03 1.76
CA PRO A 610 8.01 18.04 2.82
C PRO A 610 9.31 18.15 3.65
N ARG A 611 10.43 18.48 3.00
CA ARG A 611 11.77 18.49 3.62
C ARG A 611 11.99 19.68 4.55
N ASP A 612 11.66 20.89 4.10
CA ASP A 612 11.98 22.14 4.81
C ASP A 612 10.81 22.67 5.67
N ARG A 613 9.70 21.92 5.74
CA ARG A 613 8.45 22.31 6.43
C ARG A 613 7.99 23.72 6.03
N HIS A 614 8.19 24.07 4.77
CA HIS A 614 7.71 25.31 4.20
C HIS A 614 6.32 25.06 3.61
N THR A 615 5.31 25.77 4.12
CA THR A 615 3.93 25.61 3.66
C THR A 615 3.29 26.98 3.47
N THR A 616 2.57 27.17 2.38
CA THR A 616 1.63 28.27 2.19
C THR A 616 0.23 27.67 2.10
N LEU A 617 -0.73 28.32 2.74
CA LEU A 617 -2.14 27.91 2.73
C LEU A 617 -3.00 29.16 2.59
N ASN A 618 -3.85 29.16 1.59
CA ASN A 618 -5.00 30.05 1.48
C ASN A 618 -6.27 29.21 1.69
N ALA A 619 -7.16 29.67 2.57
CA ALA A 619 -8.45 29.05 2.81
C ALA A 619 -9.55 30.11 2.65
N ASP A 620 -10.53 29.85 1.80
CA ASP A 620 -11.72 30.69 1.61
C ASP A 620 -12.93 29.84 2.04
N ILE A 621 -13.61 30.27 3.10
CA ILE A 621 -14.78 29.60 3.66
C ILE A 621 -15.96 30.55 3.48
N LYS A 622 -16.98 30.12 2.74
CA LYS A 622 -18.16 30.94 2.45
C LYS A 622 -19.43 30.30 2.96
N GLY A 623 -20.26 31.12 3.60
CA GLY A 623 -21.62 30.76 3.96
C GLY A 623 -21.74 29.84 5.16
N LEU A 624 -20.75 29.78 6.06
CA LEU A 624 -20.82 29.00 7.29
C LEU A 624 -21.94 29.52 8.19
N ASP A 625 -22.87 28.65 8.59
CA ASP A 625 -23.85 28.98 9.63
C ASP A 625 -23.13 29.14 10.97
N ALA A 626 -23.20 30.34 11.55
CA ALA A 626 -22.56 30.66 12.81
C ALA A 626 -23.13 29.85 13.99
N ALA A 627 -24.40 29.42 13.91
CA ALA A 627 -25.01 28.58 14.94
C ALA A 627 -24.41 27.16 14.94
N SER A 628 -23.90 26.68 13.80
CA SER A 628 -23.32 25.33 13.67
C SER A 628 -22.02 25.15 14.48
N ILE A 629 -21.30 26.25 14.74
CA ILE A 629 -20.05 26.26 15.52
C ILE A 629 -20.24 26.61 17.01
N THR A 630 -21.49 26.80 17.46
CA THR A 630 -21.80 27.14 18.86
C THR A 630 -21.09 26.26 19.89
N PRO A 631 -21.00 24.91 19.74
CA PRO A 631 -20.28 24.08 20.71
C PRO A 631 -18.81 24.49 20.93
N TYR A 632 -18.16 25.06 19.91
CA TYR A 632 -16.81 25.62 20.03
C TYR A 632 -16.81 26.96 20.76
N SER A 633 -17.70 27.89 20.41
CA SER A 633 -17.78 29.21 21.06
C SER A 633 -18.17 29.10 22.53
N GLU A 634 -18.99 28.13 22.91
CA GLU A 634 -19.32 27.88 24.32
C GLU A 634 -18.17 27.32 25.13
N THR A 635 -17.40 26.43 24.51
CA THR A 635 -16.26 25.77 25.14
C THR A 635 -15.13 26.77 25.37
N TYR A 636 -14.81 27.58 24.35
CA TYR A 636 -13.61 28.44 24.37
C TYR A 636 -13.90 29.92 24.66
N ALA A 637 -15.03 30.47 24.19
CA ALA A 637 -15.40 31.87 24.42
C ALA A 637 -16.46 32.04 25.52
N GLY A 638 -17.24 31.02 25.85
CA GLY A 638 -18.38 31.13 26.78
C GLY A 638 -19.61 31.82 26.16
N LEU A 639 -19.73 31.75 24.84
CA LEU A 639 -20.79 32.37 24.05
C LEU A 639 -21.66 31.31 23.36
N GLU A 640 -22.98 31.45 23.46
CA GLU A 640 -23.95 30.76 22.61
C GLU A 640 -24.30 31.66 21.43
N ILE A 641 -24.12 31.16 20.21
CA ILE A 641 -24.49 31.87 18.98
C ILE A 641 -25.86 31.32 18.55
N ASN A 642 -26.86 32.20 18.48
CA ASN A 642 -28.22 31.80 18.08
C ASN A 642 -28.41 31.89 16.56
N ASN A 643 -27.72 32.84 15.90
CA ASN A 643 -27.86 33.10 14.47
C ASN A 643 -26.63 33.83 13.91
N GLY A 644 -26.38 33.67 12.60
CA GLY A 644 -25.42 34.46 11.84
C GLY A 644 -24.85 33.69 10.65
N ARG A 645 -24.17 34.39 9.73
CA ARG A 645 -23.43 33.76 8.62
C ARG A 645 -22.00 34.26 8.58
N PHE A 646 -21.04 33.35 8.51
CA PHE A 646 -19.61 33.66 8.48
C PHE A 646 -19.00 33.37 7.11
N ASN A 647 -18.19 34.32 6.64
CA ASN A 647 -17.20 34.09 5.61
C ASN A 647 -15.82 34.30 6.22
N VAL A 648 -14.86 33.44 5.88
CA VAL A 648 -13.51 33.47 6.45
C VAL A 648 -12.48 33.29 5.34
N ASP A 649 -11.60 34.27 5.19
CA ASP A 649 -10.45 34.21 4.29
C ASP A 649 -9.16 34.14 5.11
N VAL A 650 -8.41 33.05 4.98
CA VAL A 650 -7.17 32.83 5.73
C VAL A 650 -6.01 32.73 4.75
N SER A 651 -4.92 33.44 5.03
CA SER A 651 -3.63 33.27 4.36
C SER A 651 -2.55 32.99 5.40
N LEU A 652 -1.94 31.80 5.34
CA LEU A 652 -0.88 31.36 6.24
C LEU A 652 0.39 31.02 5.47
N LYS A 653 1.54 31.29 6.11
CA LYS A 653 2.86 30.86 5.70
C LYS A 653 3.58 30.25 6.89
N GLN A 654 4.07 29.03 6.72
CA GLN A 654 4.89 28.31 7.70
C GLN A 654 6.32 28.20 7.19
N GLN A 655 7.29 28.48 8.06
CA GLN A 655 8.71 28.29 7.84
C GLN A 655 9.29 27.59 9.09
N GLY A 656 9.59 26.29 8.97
CA GLY A 656 9.98 25.47 10.12
C GLY A 656 8.83 25.36 11.13
N GLU A 657 9.03 25.91 12.34
CA GLU A 657 7.99 25.95 13.40
C GLU A 657 7.29 27.32 13.50
N ALA A 658 7.79 28.33 12.80
CA ALA A 658 7.18 29.65 12.78
C ALA A 658 6.00 29.67 11.80
N ILE A 659 4.90 30.29 12.22
CA ILE A 659 3.69 30.48 11.41
C ILE A 659 3.35 31.96 11.41
N GLU A 660 3.17 32.53 10.24
CA GLU A 660 2.72 33.91 10.04
C GLU A 660 1.54 33.93 9.09
N GLY A 661 0.58 34.82 9.33
CA GLY A 661 -0.57 34.92 8.47
C GLY A 661 -1.60 35.92 8.92
N ARG A 662 -2.72 35.90 8.22
CA ARG A 662 -3.89 36.73 8.47
C ARG A 662 -5.14 35.91 8.26
N ALA A 663 -6.15 36.12 9.08
CA ALA A 663 -7.53 35.71 8.80
C ALA A 663 -8.42 36.95 8.74
N ILE A 664 -9.22 37.06 7.70
CA ILE A 664 -10.29 38.05 7.54
C ILE A 664 -11.59 37.30 7.83
N VAL A 665 -12.41 37.83 8.73
CA VAL A 665 -13.68 37.23 9.14
C VAL A 665 -14.78 38.25 8.90
N ASP A 666 -15.71 37.90 8.02
CA ASP A 666 -16.94 38.65 7.78
C ASP A 666 -18.11 37.94 8.41
N LEU A 667 -18.79 38.62 9.34
CA LEU A 667 -19.95 38.09 10.05
C LEU A 667 -21.17 38.90 9.67
N TYR A 668 -22.24 38.22 9.25
CA TYR A 668 -23.50 38.85 8.92
C TYR A 668 -24.54 38.47 9.95
N SER A 669 -25.30 39.44 10.45
CA SER A 669 -26.51 39.19 11.24
C SER A 669 -26.27 38.36 12.50
N LEU A 670 -25.14 38.60 13.17
CA LEU A 670 -24.70 37.82 14.34
C LEU A 670 -25.59 38.11 15.54
N ASP A 671 -26.14 37.06 16.14
CA ASP A 671 -26.75 37.12 17.47
C ASP A 671 -26.05 36.13 18.40
N ALA A 672 -25.42 36.65 19.45
CA ALA A 672 -24.71 35.84 20.43
C ALA A 672 -24.87 36.39 21.85
N LYS A 673 -24.95 35.47 22.82
CA LYS A 673 -25.14 35.77 24.24
C LYS A 673 -24.23 34.91 25.12
N PRO A 674 -23.87 35.37 26.32
CA PRO A 674 -23.17 34.53 27.29
C PRO A 674 -24.00 33.32 27.72
N ILE A 675 -23.36 32.16 27.91
CA ILE A 675 -24.04 30.92 28.33
C ILE A 675 -24.44 30.87 29.81
N SER A 676 -23.83 31.73 30.63
CA SER A 676 -24.06 31.79 32.07
C SER A 676 -23.82 33.20 32.60
N GLU A 677 -24.34 33.53 33.78
CA GLU A 677 -24.03 34.81 34.45
C GLU A 677 -22.54 34.95 34.78
N ALA A 678 -21.86 33.83 35.06
CA ALA A 678 -20.43 33.79 35.29
C ALA A 678 -19.65 34.16 34.02
N ASP A 679 -20.04 33.62 32.87
CA ASP A 679 -19.47 33.98 31.57
C ASP A 679 -19.82 35.41 31.16
N ALA A 680 -21.05 35.87 31.40
CA ALA A 680 -21.44 37.26 31.15
C ALA A 680 -20.54 38.24 31.93
N SER A 681 -20.30 37.93 33.21
CA SER A 681 -19.42 38.72 34.07
C SER A 681 -17.94 38.63 33.64
N ARG A 682 -17.47 37.45 33.21
CA ARG A 682 -16.11 37.24 32.70
C ARG A 682 -15.87 38.01 31.41
N LEU A 683 -16.79 37.91 30.46
CA LEU A 683 -16.74 38.58 29.17
C LEU A 683 -16.87 40.09 29.32
N LYS A 684 -17.79 40.59 30.14
CA LYS A 684 -17.89 42.04 30.44
C LYS A 684 -16.60 42.61 31.05
N ARG A 685 -15.88 41.82 31.86
CA ARG A 685 -14.55 42.22 32.39
C ARG A 685 -13.45 42.16 31.35
N LEU A 686 -13.50 41.21 30.42
CA LEU A 686 -12.49 41.03 29.37
C LEU A 686 -12.65 42.05 28.24
N LEU A 687 -13.89 42.36 27.87
CA LEU A 687 -14.26 43.18 26.72
C LEU A 687 -14.59 44.62 27.12
N ASN A 688 -14.61 44.92 28.43
CA ASN A 688 -15.02 46.19 29.04
C ASN A 688 -16.45 46.67 28.67
N MET A 689 -17.25 45.83 28.01
CA MET A 689 -18.65 46.09 27.66
C MET A 689 -19.44 44.77 27.57
N PRO A 690 -20.78 44.80 27.66
CA PRO A 690 -21.62 43.63 27.37
C PRO A 690 -21.43 43.15 25.92
N VAL A 691 -21.55 41.83 25.70
CA VAL A 691 -21.36 41.20 24.38
C VAL A 691 -22.36 41.73 23.34
N SER A 692 -23.62 41.93 23.71
CA SER A 692 -24.62 42.49 22.80
C SER A 692 -24.23 43.90 22.33
N SER A 693 -23.80 44.75 23.26
CA SER A 693 -23.30 46.09 22.92
C SER A 693 -22.04 46.05 22.06
N LEU A 694 -21.17 45.04 22.23
CA LEU A 694 -20.00 44.86 21.39
C LEU A 694 -20.41 44.55 19.94
N ILE A 695 -21.38 43.65 19.76
CA ILE A 695 -21.92 43.28 18.44
C ILE A 695 -22.56 44.52 17.79
N ASP A 696 -23.45 45.21 18.51
CA ASP A 696 -24.15 46.41 18.01
C ASP A 696 -23.19 47.53 17.56
N VAL A 697 -22.02 47.65 18.19
CA VAL A 697 -21.00 48.67 17.88
C VAL A 697 -20.14 48.28 16.69
N LEU A 698 -19.89 46.99 16.49
CA LEU A 698 -19.09 46.47 15.38
C LEU A 698 -19.89 46.30 14.10
N GLU A 699 -21.19 46.07 14.25
CA GLU A 699 -22.12 45.85 13.17
C GLU A 699 -22.42 47.17 12.44
N ASP A 700 -22.25 47.17 11.13
CA ASP A 700 -22.58 48.31 10.27
C ASP A 700 -24.09 48.42 9.97
N ASP A 701 -24.47 49.38 9.13
CA ASP A 701 -25.86 49.60 8.73
C ASP A 701 -26.47 48.41 7.95
N GLN A 702 -25.65 47.53 7.41
CA GLN A 702 -26.04 46.34 6.65
C GLN A 702 -26.00 45.06 7.48
N ARG A 703 -25.82 45.18 8.79
CA ARG A 703 -25.68 44.02 9.68
C ARG A 703 -24.42 43.20 9.41
N HIS A 704 -23.32 43.86 9.04
CA HIS A 704 -22.04 43.24 8.72
C HIS A 704 -20.95 43.68 9.70
N ILE A 705 -20.16 42.72 10.18
CA ILE A 705 -18.97 42.91 11.00
C ILE A 705 -17.77 42.39 10.23
N HIS A 706 -16.76 43.24 10.04
CA HIS A 706 -15.49 42.89 9.40
C HIS A 706 -14.34 42.91 10.41
N LEU A 707 -13.69 41.76 10.59
CA LEU A 707 -12.56 41.58 11.52
C LEU A 707 -11.31 41.11 10.79
N GLU A 708 -10.19 41.80 10.99
CA GLU A 708 -8.87 41.33 10.56
C GLU A 708 -8.07 40.79 11.75
N LEU A 709 -7.66 39.53 11.67
CA LEU A 709 -6.97 38.78 12.71
C LEU A 709 -5.54 38.44 12.27
N PRO A 710 -4.50 39.07 12.83
CA PRO A 710 -3.12 38.69 12.56
C PRO A 710 -2.76 37.41 13.32
N ILE A 711 -2.21 36.42 12.60
CA ILE A 711 -1.82 35.12 13.15
C ILE A 711 -0.29 35.08 13.18
N HIS A 712 0.30 35.01 14.38
CA HIS A 712 1.74 34.94 14.57
C HIS A 712 2.09 33.87 15.61
N LYS A 713 2.94 32.93 15.22
CA LYS A 713 3.53 31.90 16.08
C LYS A 713 5.04 31.91 15.91
N THR A 714 5.77 32.06 17.01
CA THR A 714 7.23 31.90 17.05
C THR A 714 7.60 30.46 17.42
N ALA A 715 8.79 30.00 17.03
CA ALA A 715 9.22 28.60 17.22
C ALA A 715 9.12 28.10 18.68
N ASN A 716 9.27 28.98 19.68
CA ASN A 716 9.20 28.62 21.10
C ASN A 716 7.81 28.74 21.74
N SER A 717 6.76 29.06 20.97
CA SER A 717 5.40 29.19 21.50
C SER A 717 4.62 27.87 21.43
N THR A 718 3.95 27.53 22.53
CA THR A 718 3.01 26.40 22.58
C THR A 718 1.95 26.55 21.49
N ASN A 719 1.56 25.43 20.87
CA ASN A 719 0.73 25.33 19.67
C ASN A 719 -0.40 26.37 19.58
N VAL A 720 -0.53 27.04 18.42
CA VAL A 720 -1.71 27.84 18.10
C VAL A 720 -2.86 26.89 17.82
N GLY A 721 -3.81 26.82 18.76
CA GLY A 721 -5.02 26.02 18.63
C GLY A 721 -6.23 26.83 18.17
N LEU A 722 -7.30 26.14 17.80
CA LEU A 722 -8.60 26.77 17.47
C LEU A 722 -9.12 27.64 18.63
N SER A 723 -8.85 27.27 19.88
CA SER A 723 -9.18 28.05 21.07
C SER A 723 -8.52 29.44 21.08
N ASP A 724 -7.25 29.51 20.67
CA ASP A 724 -6.49 30.75 20.66
C ASP A 724 -7.00 31.68 19.57
N VAL A 725 -7.37 31.13 18.42
CA VAL A 725 -7.96 31.89 17.30
C VAL A 725 -9.32 32.47 17.68
N ILE A 726 -10.22 31.68 18.27
CA ILE A 726 -11.54 32.16 18.72
C ILE A 726 -11.37 33.27 19.78
N LEU A 727 -10.44 33.09 20.74
CA LEU A 727 -10.18 34.11 21.75
C LEU A 727 -9.55 35.37 21.16
N LEU A 728 -8.62 35.23 20.22
CA LEU A 728 -8.02 36.33 19.50
C LEU A 728 -9.07 37.12 18.71
N ALA A 729 -9.98 36.43 18.01
CA ALA A 729 -11.10 37.05 17.31
C ALA A 729 -11.96 37.88 18.27
N THR A 730 -12.32 37.30 19.41
CA THR A 730 -13.11 37.98 20.44
C THR A 730 -12.40 39.24 20.98
N ARG A 731 -11.08 39.17 21.20
CA ARG A 731 -10.28 40.33 21.65
C ARG A 731 -10.18 41.41 20.58
N ARG A 732 -9.92 41.01 19.33
CA ARG A 732 -9.80 41.93 18.19
C ARG A 732 -11.12 42.66 17.92
N ALA A 733 -12.24 41.95 18.02
CA ALA A 733 -13.57 42.55 18.00
C ALA A 733 -13.72 43.63 19.10
N ALA A 734 -13.37 43.33 20.35
CA ALA A 734 -13.43 44.32 21.44
C ALA A 734 -12.51 45.54 21.23
N GLU A 735 -11.29 45.32 20.74
CA GLU A 735 -10.35 46.40 20.40
C GLU A 735 -10.92 47.33 19.31
N GLN A 736 -11.45 46.75 18.22
CA GLN A 736 -12.04 47.51 17.11
C GLN A 736 -13.29 48.28 17.54
N ALA A 737 -14.16 47.66 18.33
CA ALA A 737 -15.34 48.33 18.87
C ALA A 737 -14.97 49.48 19.79
N THR A 738 -13.94 49.29 20.62
CA THR A 738 -13.43 50.35 21.50
C THR A 738 -12.87 51.51 20.67
N MET A 739 -12.12 51.24 19.60
CA MET A 739 -11.59 52.28 18.71
C MET A 739 -12.69 52.99 17.90
N PHE A 740 -13.73 52.28 17.48
CA PHE A 740 -14.88 52.86 16.78
C PHE A 740 -15.72 53.73 17.73
N TYR A 741 -16.04 53.21 18.92
CA TYR A 741 -16.74 53.95 19.97
C TYR A 741 -15.95 55.19 20.42
N LEU A 742 -14.65 55.05 20.67
CA LEU A 742 -13.76 56.18 20.98
C LEU A 742 -13.64 57.13 19.78
N GLY A 743 -13.50 56.63 18.56
CA GLY A 743 -13.42 57.45 17.35
C GLY A 743 -14.67 58.30 17.11
N GLN A 744 -15.86 57.73 17.32
CA GLN A 744 -17.13 58.45 17.26
C GLN A 744 -17.29 59.49 18.37
N MET A 745 -16.74 59.23 19.55
CA MET A 745 -16.66 60.21 20.64
C MET A 745 -15.60 61.29 20.41
N LEU A 746 -14.54 61.00 19.64
CA LEU A 746 -13.34 61.85 19.50
C LEU A 746 -13.26 62.66 18.20
N GLN A 747 -14.21 62.53 17.28
CA GLN A 747 -14.31 63.38 16.08
C GLN A 747 -15.52 64.33 16.20
N PRO A 748 -15.41 65.63 15.86
CA PRO A 748 -14.27 66.36 15.27
C PRO A 748 -13.26 66.94 16.30
N TRP A 749 -13.33 66.56 17.57
CA TRP A 749 -12.66 67.28 18.68
C TRP A 749 -11.21 66.87 18.97
N ALA A 750 -10.64 65.94 18.21
CA ALA A 750 -9.23 65.54 18.35
C ALA A 750 -8.22 66.68 18.10
N THR A 751 -8.67 67.84 17.61
CA THR A 751 -7.82 69.04 17.39
C THR A 751 -7.86 70.06 18.54
N VAL A 752 -8.70 69.87 19.57
CA VAL A 752 -8.72 70.74 20.77
C VAL A 752 -7.74 70.25 21.85
N TYR A 753 -6.93 69.23 21.57
CA TYR A 753 -6.00 68.60 22.52
C TYR A 753 -4.73 69.40 22.81
N THR A 754 -4.83 70.37 23.72
CA THR A 754 -3.73 70.62 24.68
C THR A 754 -4.18 70.93 26.11
N VAL A 755 -5.48 70.97 26.43
CA VAL A 755 -5.89 71.36 27.80
C VAL A 755 -7.07 70.54 28.31
N GLY A 756 -6.78 69.33 28.78
CA GLY A 756 -7.71 68.51 29.54
C GLY A 756 -7.02 67.23 29.99
N LYS A 757 -6.71 67.09 31.29
CA LYS A 757 -6.12 65.86 31.81
C LYS A 757 -7.22 64.81 31.88
N PHE A 758 -7.11 63.78 31.05
CA PHE A 758 -7.87 62.54 31.24
C PHE A 758 -7.47 61.92 32.57
N ALA A 759 -8.39 61.91 33.53
CA ALA A 759 -8.21 61.23 34.80
C ALA A 759 -9.13 60.01 34.85
N TYR A 760 -8.53 58.82 34.84
CA TYR A 760 -9.23 57.56 35.07
C TYR A 760 -9.49 57.40 36.58
N ASN A 761 -10.74 57.55 37.01
CA ASN A 761 -11.13 57.28 38.40
C ASN A 761 -11.50 55.80 38.56
N GLN A 762 -10.68 55.05 39.32
CA GLN A 762 -10.86 53.61 39.55
C GLN A 762 -12.17 53.24 40.28
N THR A 763 -12.81 54.17 40.99
CA THR A 763 -13.98 53.87 41.83
C THR A 763 -15.31 53.95 41.07
N GLU A 764 -15.38 54.73 39.98
CA GLU A 764 -16.64 54.98 39.25
C GLU A 764 -16.65 54.50 37.78
N LYS A 765 -15.51 54.03 37.24
CA LYS A 765 -15.37 53.45 35.88
C LYS A 765 -16.08 54.25 34.75
N MET A 766 -15.97 55.57 34.78
CA MET A 766 -16.41 56.45 33.69
C MET A 766 -15.29 57.43 33.31
N LEU A 767 -15.24 57.82 32.03
CA LEU A 767 -14.37 58.87 31.53
C LEU A 767 -15.04 60.23 31.83
N ARG A 768 -14.54 61.00 32.81
CA ARG A 768 -14.99 62.38 33.03
C ARG A 768 -14.11 63.35 32.24
N VAL A 769 -14.73 64.20 31.44
CA VAL A 769 -14.06 65.35 30.80
C VAL A 769 -14.35 66.58 31.64
N ASP A 770 -13.44 66.92 32.55
CA ASP A 770 -13.50 68.16 33.31
C ASP A 770 -12.86 69.29 32.47
N LEU A 771 -13.67 70.29 32.11
CA LEU A 771 -13.18 71.48 31.45
C LEU A 771 -12.44 72.39 32.45
N PRO A 772 -11.36 73.07 32.04
CA PRO A 772 -10.68 74.06 32.88
C PRO A 772 -11.66 75.07 33.49
N PRO A 773 -11.56 75.35 34.80
CA PRO A 773 -12.43 76.31 35.44
C PRO A 773 -12.12 77.74 35.00
N LEU A 774 -13.16 78.57 34.85
CA LEU A 774 -13.01 80.01 34.61
C LEU A 774 -12.69 80.71 35.93
N ALA A 775 -11.49 81.26 36.08
CA ALA A 775 -11.03 81.92 37.29
C ALA A 775 -11.49 83.38 37.38
N PHE A 776 -11.98 83.80 38.55
CA PHE A 776 -12.45 85.16 38.80
C PHE A 776 -11.57 85.82 39.86
N THR A 777 -11.24 87.09 39.61
CA THR A 777 -10.67 87.95 40.65
C THR A 777 -11.67 88.13 41.80
N PRO A 778 -11.22 88.18 43.08
CA PRO A 778 -12.10 88.35 44.22
C PRO A 778 -13.05 89.56 44.06
N ALA A 779 -14.30 89.40 44.49
CA ALA A 779 -15.41 90.36 44.41
C ALA A 779 -15.87 90.75 43.00
N THR A 780 -15.43 90.05 41.95
CA THR A 780 -15.88 90.30 40.56
C THR A 780 -16.82 89.22 40.03
N THR A 781 -17.85 89.61 39.30
CA THR A 781 -18.80 88.68 38.66
C THR A 781 -18.79 88.77 37.13
N ALA A 782 -18.22 89.83 36.57
CA ALA A 782 -18.18 90.05 35.13
C ALA A 782 -17.24 89.07 34.42
N LEU A 783 -17.66 88.57 33.26
CA LEU A 783 -16.80 87.76 32.40
C LEU A 783 -15.70 88.65 31.78
N THR A 784 -14.46 88.16 31.77
CA THR A 784 -13.34 88.80 31.08
C THR A 784 -13.37 88.52 29.57
N SER A 785 -12.52 89.19 28.79
CA SER A 785 -12.34 88.86 27.37
C SER A 785 -11.85 87.42 27.17
N ALA A 786 -10.94 86.95 28.03
CA ALA A 786 -10.48 85.56 28.04
C ALA A 786 -11.61 84.57 28.34
N HIS A 787 -12.49 84.89 29.30
CA HIS A 787 -13.66 84.05 29.59
C HIS A 787 -14.60 83.97 28.39
N ARG A 788 -14.82 85.08 27.69
CA ARG A 788 -15.68 85.10 26.49
C ARG A 788 -15.10 84.27 25.35
N GLN A 789 -13.81 84.42 25.07
CA GLN A 789 -13.13 83.66 24.02
C GLN A 789 -13.14 82.15 24.31
N TYR A 790 -13.00 81.76 25.58
CA TYR A 790 -13.14 80.37 25.98
C TYR A 790 -14.57 79.85 25.83
N LEU A 791 -15.57 80.65 26.22
CA LEU A 791 -16.98 80.29 26.04
C LEU A 791 -17.39 80.21 24.56
N ASP A 792 -16.73 80.93 23.65
CA ASP A 792 -16.91 80.78 22.19
C ASP A 792 -16.52 79.36 21.74
N GLN A 793 -15.40 78.82 22.24
CA GLN A 793 -14.95 77.46 21.96
C GLN A 793 -15.91 76.42 22.53
N VAL A 794 -16.37 76.62 23.77
CA VAL A 794 -17.38 75.75 24.40
C VAL A 794 -18.70 75.74 23.63
N THR A 795 -19.11 76.90 23.09
CA THR A 795 -20.35 77.03 22.29
C THR A 795 -20.26 76.24 20.99
N GLN A 796 -19.12 76.29 20.30
CA GLN A 796 -18.92 75.52 19.07
C GLN A 796 -19.15 74.02 19.32
N VAL A 797 -18.64 73.50 20.44
CA VAL A 797 -18.83 72.08 20.84
C VAL A 797 -20.30 71.73 21.06
N LEU A 798 -21.04 72.59 21.76
CA LEU A 798 -22.46 72.34 22.05
C LEU A 798 -23.39 72.50 20.85
N ASN A 799 -23.01 73.32 19.86
CA ASN A 799 -23.77 73.49 18.63
C ASN A 799 -23.62 72.28 17.70
N GLU A 800 -22.46 71.63 17.67
CA GLU A 800 -22.26 70.42 16.86
C GLU A 800 -22.83 69.16 17.54
N ARG A 801 -22.98 69.15 18.86
CA ARG A 801 -23.52 68.03 19.64
C ARG A 801 -24.76 68.44 20.42
N HIS A 802 -25.93 68.44 19.77
CA HIS A 802 -27.19 68.89 20.36
C HIS A 802 -27.69 68.07 21.57
N SER A 803 -27.20 66.83 21.74
CA SER A 803 -27.56 65.95 22.87
C SER A 803 -26.91 66.34 24.20
N LEU A 804 -25.82 67.11 24.20
CA LEU A 804 -25.05 67.41 25.41
C LEU A 804 -25.67 68.53 26.23
N GLY A 805 -25.73 68.37 27.56
CA GLY A 805 -26.03 69.41 28.54
C GLY A 805 -24.78 69.94 29.25
N LEU A 806 -24.84 71.16 29.79
CA LEU A 806 -23.80 71.73 30.64
C LEU A 806 -24.29 72.04 32.04
N HIS A 807 -23.52 71.63 33.03
CA HIS A 807 -23.62 72.09 34.40
C HIS A 807 -22.61 73.21 34.68
N LEU A 808 -23.12 74.38 35.05
CA LEU A 808 -22.33 75.52 35.51
C LEU A 808 -22.29 75.48 37.04
N CYS A 809 -21.10 75.24 37.61
CA CYS A 809 -20.88 75.21 39.06
C CYS A 809 -19.91 76.31 39.48
N ALA A 810 -20.35 77.30 40.26
CA ALA A 810 -19.46 78.32 40.82
C ALA A 810 -18.98 77.95 42.24
N GLY A 811 -17.69 78.14 42.48
CA GLY A 811 -17.01 77.99 43.76
C GLY A 811 -16.37 79.29 44.22
N ILE A 812 -16.31 79.48 45.54
CA ILE A 812 -15.61 80.60 46.18
C ILE A 812 -14.20 80.15 46.55
N GLY A 813 -13.20 80.89 46.09
CA GLY A 813 -11.80 80.64 46.40
C GLY A 813 -11.41 81.10 47.80
N GLN A 814 -10.29 80.60 48.29
CA GLN A 814 -9.79 80.92 49.63
C GLN A 814 -9.60 82.43 49.85
N GLN A 815 -9.08 83.16 48.86
CA GLN A 815 -8.85 84.60 48.98
C GLN A 815 -10.16 85.40 49.11
N GLU A 816 -11.20 84.99 48.38
CA GLU A 816 -12.52 85.63 48.44
C GLU A 816 -13.27 85.25 49.72
N ALA A 817 -13.10 84.02 50.22
CA ALA A 817 -13.63 83.61 51.52
C ALA A 817 -13.01 84.42 52.69
N LEU A 818 -11.70 84.69 52.63
CA LEU A 818 -10.99 85.55 53.59
C LEU A 818 -11.46 87.00 53.50
N LEU A 819 -11.69 87.52 52.29
CA LEU A 819 -12.27 88.84 52.08
C LEU A 819 -13.68 88.94 52.69
N LEU A 820 -14.54 87.95 52.46
CA LEU A 820 -15.91 87.92 52.97
C LEU A 820 -15.98 87.79 54.49
N THR A 821 -15.05 87.07 55.12
CA THR A 821 -14.95 87.00 56.59
C THR A 821 -14.47 88.32 57.18
N ALA A 822 -13.47 88.97 56.58
CA ALA A 822 -13.00 90.29 57.02
C ALA A 822 -14.06 91.41 56.81
N LEU A 823 -14.90 91.30 55.77
CA LEU A 823 -16.03 92.22 55.55
C LEU A 823 -17.18 92.01 56.55
N ALA A 824 -17.36 90.80 57.07
CA ALA A 824 -18.38 90.49 58.07
C ALA A 824 -17.95 90.84 59.50
N ASP A 825 -16.67 90.71 59.82
CA ASP A 825 -16.07 91.15 61.08
C ASP A 825 -14.68 91.80 60.84
N PRO A 826 -14.60 93.16 60.81
CA PRO A 826 -13.36 93.89 60.54
C PRO A 826 -12.23 93.61 61.53
N ALA A 827 -12.55 93.09 62.73
CA ALA A 827 -11.56 92.76 63.75
C ALA A 827 -10.70 91.54 63.37
N GLN A 828 -11.15 90.70 62.43
CA GLN A 828 -10.43 89.51 61.97
C GLN A 828 -9.59 89.73 60.69
N ALA A 829 -9.49 90.98 60.20
CA ALA A 829 -8.76 91.29 58.98
C ALA A 829 -7.22 91.22 59.15
N THR A 830 -6.58 90.32 58.41
CA THR A 830 -5.10 90.23 58.28
C THR A 830 -4.53 91.32 57.36
N ASP A 831 -3.22 91.61 57.44
CA ASP A 831 -2.56 92.65 56.62
C ASP A 831 -2.72 92.42 55.11
N LYS A 832 -2.70 91.17 54.65
CA LYS A 832 -3.04 90.80 53.27
C LYS A 832 -4.48 91.14 52.89
N THR A 833 -5.43 90.94 53.81
CA THR A 833 -6.85 91.22 53.56
C THR A 833 -7.13 92.73 53.59
N LYS A 834 -6.45 93.48 54.45
CA LYS A 834 -6.48 94.96 54.45
C LYS A 834 -5.93 95.54 53.15
N ALA A 835 -4.84 94.99 52.61
CA ALA A 835 -4.28 95.40 51.33
C ALA A 835 -5.24 95.09 50.15
N LEU A 836 -5.92 93.94 50.18
CA LEU A 836 -6.94 93.58 49.18
C LEU A 836 -8.19 94.49 49.28
N ILE A 837 -8.63 94.82 50.49
CA ILE A 837 -9.71 95.79 50.74
C ILE A 837 -9.32 97.19 50.25
N GLN A 838 -8.06 97.63 50.47
CA GLN A 838 -7.54 98.89 49.92
C GLN A 838 -7.48 98.90 48.39
N ALA A 839 -7.09 97.78 47.77
CA ALA A 839 -7.09 97.66 46.30
C ALA A 839 -8.50 97.68 45.69
N LEU A 840 -9.54 97.34 46.47
CA LEU A 840 -10.95 97.44 46.08
C LEU A 840 -11.54 98.85 46.25
N GLN A 841 -10.84 99.79 46.92
CA GLN A 841 -11.33 101.17 47.12
C GLN A 841 -11.69 101.96 45.85
N PRO A 842 -11.14 101.71 44.64
CA PRO A 842 -11.64 102.34 43.41
C PRO A 842 -13.08 101.92 43.04
N ILE A 843 -13.58 100.82 43.61
CA ILE A 843 -14.95 100.31 43.41
C ILE A 843 -15.92 100.94 44.43
N GLU A 844 -15.42 101.53 45.53
CA GLU A 844 -16.21 102.12 46.61
C GLU A 844 -16.97 103.39 46.21
N GLU A 845 -16.47 104.17 45.22
CA GLU A 845 -17.21 105.33 44.67
C GLU A 845 -18.51 104.91 43.96
N ALA A 846 -18.57 103.70 43.40
CA ALA A 846 -19.81 103.13 42.88
C ALA A 846 -20.72 102.57 44.00
N ARG A 847 -20.17 102.34 45.20
CA ARG A 847 -20.81 101.69 46.34
C ARG A 847 -21.38 102.64 47.39
N GLN A 848 -21.04 103.93 47.34
CA GLN A 848 -21.61 104.98 48.20
C GLN A 848 -23.13 105.19 48.04
N ASN A 849 -23.78 104.55 47.06
CA ASN A 849 -25.24 104.45 46.99
C ASN A 849 -25.85 103.28 47.78
N LEU A 850 -25.03 102.47 48.47
CA LEU A 850 -25.45 101.28 49.24
C LEU A 850 -25.46 101.50 50.77
N ASP A 851 -25.37 102.76 51.23
CA ASP A 851 -25.25 103.14 52.66
C ASP A 851 -26.57 103.05 53.45
N LYS A 852 -27.48 102.17 53.04
CA LYS A 852 -28.72 101.82 53.77
C LYS A 852 -28.91 100.30 53.95
N ALA A 853 -27.89 99.48 53.67
CA ALA A 853 -28.01 98.03 53.74
C ALA A 853 -27.80 97.48 55.18
N PRO A 854 -28.67 96.58 55.68
CA PRO A 854 -28.47 95.91 56.96
C PRO A 854 -27.27 94.93 56.89
N LYS A 855 -26.69 94.58 58.05
CA LYS A 855 -25.57 93.63 58.22
C LYS A 855 -25.69 92.44 57.26
N ILE A 856 -24.87 92.43 56.21
CA ILE A 856 -24.91 91.39 55.19
C ILE A 856 -24.22 90.15 55.75
N LYS A 857 -24.92 89.01 55.82
CA LYS A 857 -24.28 87.73 56.18
C LYS A 857 -23.31 87.33 55.06
N ALA A 858 -22.04 87.06 55.37
CA ALA A 858 -21.02 86.67 54.39
C ALA A 858 -21.45 85.52 53.46
N GLU A 859 -22.20 84.54 54.00
CA GLU A 859 -22.75 83.41 53.24
C GLU A 859 -23.78 83.84 52.18
N ALA A 860 -24.58 84.88 52.45
CA ALA A 860 -25.54 85.41 51.51
C ALA A 860 -24.85 86.13 50.34
N THR A 861 -23.77 86.86 50.62
CA THR A 861 -22.95 87.54 49.58
C THR A 861 -22.20 86.54 48.71
N ALA A 862 -21.58 85.52 49.32
CA ALA A 862 -20.90 84.43 48.61
C ALA A 862 -21.83 83.73 47.62
N SER A 863 -23.02 83.36 48.10
CA SER A 863 -24.03 82.68 47.30
C SER A 863 -24.51 83.55 46.15
N GLU A 864 -24.66 84.86 46.38
CA GLU A 864 -25.09 85.81 45.36
C GLU A 864 -24.03 86.03 44.26
N TRP A 865 -22.75 86.14 44.61
CA TRP A 865 -21.67 86.25 43.61
C TRP A 865 -21.52 84.99 42.76
N SER A 866 -21.58 83.82 43.39
CA SER A 866 -21.59 82.53 42.66
C SER A 866 -22.78 82.45 41.71
N ARG A 867 -23.97 82.87 42.15
CA ARG A 867 -25.18 82.92 41.31
C ARG A 867 -25.00 83.85 40.12
N LEU A 868 -24.47 85.06 40.33
CA LEU A 868 -24.24 86.04 39.27
C LEU A 868 -23.20 85.55 38.24
N ARG A 869 -22.11 84.90 38.67
CA ARG A 869 -21.12 84.30 37.76
C ARG A 869 -21.72 83.22 36.89
N MET A 870 -22.50 82.31 37.49
CA MET A 870 -23.22 81.27 36.75
C MET A 870 -24.24 81.88 35.78
N GLN A 871 -24.97 82.93 36.18
CA GLN A 871 -25.92 83.63 35.33
C GLN A 871 -25.25 84.35 34.16
N HIS A 872 -24.12 85.02 34.39
CA HIS A 872 -23.38 85.69 33.32
C HIS A 872 -22.79 84.69 32.32
N ALA A 873 -22.27 83.55 32.79
CA ALA A 873 -21.82 82.48 31.90
C ALA A 873 -22.97 81.84 31.13
N ARG A 874 -24.11 81.56 31.78
CA ARG A 874 -25.31 81.05 31.11
C ARG A 874 -25.82 82.04 30.05
N SER A 875 -25.94 83.32 30.40
CA SER A 875 -26.34 84.37 29.46
C SER A 875 -25.39 84.41 28.27
N ALA A 876 -24.08 84.39 28.52
CA ALA A 876 -23.09 84.40 27.45
C ALA A 876 -23.22 83.19 26.52
N LEU A 877 -23.57 82.00 27.02
CA LEU A 877 -23.82 80.81 26.19
C LEU A 877 -25.15 80.88 25.44
N VAL A 878 -26.20 81.42 26.05
CA VAL A 878 -27.51 81.64 25.41
C VAL A 878 -27.42 82.67 24.30
N ASP A 879 -26.69 83.77 24.53
CA ASP A 879 -26.43 84.82 23.53
C ASP A 879 -25.67 84.27 22.29
N ARG A 880 -25.00 83.12 22.45
CA ARG A 880 -24.29 82.39 21.39
C ARG A 880 -25.10 81.26 20.76
N GLY A 881 -26.40 81.19 21.05
CA GLY A 881 -27.34 80.27 20.42
C GLY A 881 -27.54 78.92 21.12
N ILE A 882 -27.02 78.73 22.33
CA ILE A 882 -27.24 77.49 23.10
C ILE A 882 -28.61 77.53 23.77
N SER A 883 -29.44 76.51 23.53
CA SER A 883 -30.77 76.41 24.15
C SER A 883 -30.71 76.48 25.69
N PRO A 884 -31.52 77.33 26.35
CA PRO A 884 -31.55 77.45 27.81
C PRO A 884 -31.89 76.16 28.55
N GLU A 885 -32.56 75.21 27.91
CA GLU A 885 -32.90 73.87 28.42
C GLU A 885 -31.70 72.93 28.56
N ARG A 886 -30.58 73.25 27.91
CA ARG A 886 -29.33 72.47 27.96
C ARG A 886 -28.33 73.01 28.99
N LEU A 887 -28.68 74.08 29.71
CA LEU A 887 -27.80 74.79 30.63
C LEU A 887 -28.35 74.73 32.06
N PHE A 888 -27.71 73.92 32.88
CA PHE A 888 -28.11 73.62 34.26
C PHE A 888 -27.17 74.30 35.27
N PHE A 889 -27.72 74.69 36.42
CA PHE A 889 -26.94 75.17 37.55
C PHE A 889 -26.77 74.04 38.57
N CYS A 890 -25.61 73.97 39.20
CA CYS A 890 -25.35 73.02 40.28
C CYS A 890 -26.09 73.47 41.55
N THR A 891 -26.90 72.59 42.15
CA THR A 891 -27.80 72.93 43.27
C THR A 891 -27.15 72.80 44.65
N GLN A 892 -25.90 72.32 44.74
CA GLN A 892 -25.14 72.20 45.97
C GLN A 892 -23.63 72.42 45.67
N PRO A 893 -22.88 73.17 46.50
CA PRO A 893 -21.42 73.12 46.49
C PRO A 893 -20.98 71.76 47.06
N GLY A 894 -21.05 70.71 46.24
CA GLY A 894 -20.48 69.41 46.59
C GLY A 894 -18.97 69.53 46.76
N GLN A 895 -18.42 68.93 47.82
CA GLN A 895 -17.04 69.02 48.28
C GLN A 895 -16.00 69.11 47.15
N GLN A 896 -15.63 70.33 46.77
CA GLN A 896 -14.54 70.62 45.85
C GLN A 896 -13.26 70.85 46.66
N GLN A 897 -12.12 70.39 46.13
CA GLN A 897 -10.81 70.72 46.70
C GLN A 897 -10.67 72.24 46.84
N PRO A 898 -10.11 72.75 47.95
CA PRO A 898 -9.96 74.19 48.15
C PRO A 898 -9.09 74.79 47.04
N GLN A 899 -9.69 75.63 46.19
CA GLN A 899 -8.95 76.39 45.17
C GLN A 899 -8.58 77.78 45.71
N GLU A 900 -7.41 78.28 45.30
CA GLU A 900 -6.89 79.57 45.75
C GLU A 900 -7.76 80.74 45.24
N GLU A 901 -8.22 80.66 43.99
CA GLU A 901 -9.08 81.63 43.33
C GLU A 901 -10.54 81.17 43.23
N SER A 902 -11.45 82.15 43.17
CA SER A 902 -12.86 81.87 42.90
C SER A 902 -13.04 81.46 41.45
N HIS A 903 -13.93 80.52 41.21
CA HIS A 903 -13.93 79.84 39.93
C HIS A 903 -15.32 79.39 39.50
N LEU A 904 -15.51 79.22 38.19
CA LEU A 904 -16.68 78.59 37.59
C LEU A 904 -16.24 77.34 36.83
N THR A 905 -16.59 76.18 37.35
CA THR A 905 -16.35 74.89 36.68
C THR A 905 -17.48 74.60 35.71
N ILE A 906 -17.12 74.14 34.51
CA ILE A 906 -18.09 73.70 33.50
C ILE A 906 -17.98 72.18 33.41
N LYS A 907 -19.08 71.48 33.68
CA LYS A 907 -19.15 70.02 33.62
C LYS A 907 -20.08 69.59 32.49
N LEU A 908 -19.61 68.66 31.66
CA LEU A 908 -20.41 68.03 30.62
C LEU A 908 -21.34 66.98 31.24
N GLN A 909 -22.57 66.93 30.75
CA GLN A 909 -23.55 65.90 31.08
C GLN A 909 -24.09 65.33 29.76
N ASP A 910 -24.03 64.02 29.61
CA ASP A 910 -24.72 63.29 28.55
C ASP A 910 -26.23 63.22 28.81
#